data_AF-A0A437QSX1-F1
#
_entry.id   AF-A0A437QSX1-F1
#
_cell.length_a   1.000
_cell.length_b   1.000
_cell.length_c   1.000
_cell.angle_alpha   90.00
_cell.angle_beta   90.00
_cell.angle_gamma   90.00
#
_symmetry.space_group_name_H-M   'P 1'
#
loop_
_entity.id
_entity.type
_entity.pdbx_description
1 polymer ?
#
loop_
_entity_poly.entity_id
_entity_poly.type
_entity_poly.pdbx_seq_one_letter_code
_entity_poly.pdbx_strand_id
1 'polypeptide(L)'
;MIRGIFIAMLGLFSLSGCGGGETTAETPTPPTPVSVKTVQLAINGSGAVQSSTGQTCRVNCIIETQSSSLQLEPKADDGAQFAGWLNDCNGTAACTLNLSSVSKANATAVFQPRPVMLKVVVIGTGQVQISGQQLPCREQCEYPIPFGTTLTFTASPLSGATFGSWSSLCGNAQGQSCTATINQPQTLTVTFDPPVAQQAVTLNVIGLGKITSTALNTPCTGSCSVNVPAGTVLALNAVPDAAQQFVGWSDPCQALPACSLTVTAPVTLTARFAPIATSQVDDSNFVTVTNPQSTALQNYPLQFARPFVAGEIAQFPQLTLNGQPLPTQADVKQRHPDGSVRHAIISTVLPTVAAGASLKLNFINQATGRQQGAPNKTAMLAANYNFDATIEAKFADLPLHAVSARAMLQQDKFSYWTQGDIATTILLVDHSVDRPFDFGADQHRSVRPAFYATFWPALNKVQVRYVGEITNSLVLQDQLYDVTLKGGQLNPAVLYQQAALPHQAMTRWTRQFWLGEQLPVVSLNHQLAYLSKTRLVPNFDSSREISDATIQTQYQSWENKDSALYDGGLWAKPMANAGGRPDLGLYPAWTVRWFYSGDWRLTEIALRQAELSGSWPFHVREGDASRTFDEAKTVSGLGKILSINQGGRPTAWIPRLNWHETAANDKIQPLVPLVNSGWRPDVPHHPDLASGQYLLTGDYYFLEQSLFSAAYTTMDNNAAAKSSTLGRGPTGSEGALYSGETRGQGWALRTRVHTASITPDAMPEQQYFVSLTNKALAIWEGMYNVTDTPNKDNALWTFGRNTIAPKEFVYAAGAVSPLGQWVHGDKFATSYVSEYYDMSKTANGASPWMTHIVVLALGRAEELGFAAGPMKRFVGRVLAGPALETGFALELLSAYRQPSITQPDGGWYQSWLAVQDGYLPAYRLETFNRYQLGGYIDAEFGYDVMVWGTASYVTDLPGGEIVWQFYHNRLKDRISFNNNPKWAILPRRD
;
A
#
# COMPACT_ATOMS: atom_id res chain seq x y z
N MET A 1 39.53 -51.42 -5.64
CA MET A 1 40.56 -52.47 -5.86
C MET A 1 41.63 -51.91 -6.83
N ILE A 2 42.88 -52.44 -6.92
CA ILE A 2 44.09 -51.62 -7.24
C ILE A 2 45.18 -52.33 -8.10
N ARG A 3 45.66 -51.70 -9.22
CA ARG A 3 46.97 -51.79 -9.97
C ARG A 3 46.79 -51.29 -11.44
N GLY A 4 47.76 -51.07 -12.33
CA GLY A 4 49.24 -51.22 -12.40
C GLY A 4 49.70 -51.77 -13.79
N ILE A 5 50.93 -51.68 -14.34
CA ILE A 5 52.25 -51.04 -14.02
C ILE A 5 53.11 -50.98 -15.35
N PHE A 6 54.27 -50.29 -15.37
CA PHE A 6 55.43 -50.36 -16.33
C PHE A 6 55.43 -49.54 -17.66
N ILE A 7 56.54 -49.42 -18.46
CA ILE A 7 57.85 -48.75 -18.18
C ILE A 7 58.72 -48.44 -19.47
N ALA A 8 59.41 -47.27 -19.46
CA ALA A 8 60.73 -46.85 -20.07
C ALA A 8 61.21 -47.06 -21.56
N MET A 9 62.18 -46.17 -21.95
CA MET A 9 63.22 -46.23 -23.05
C MET A 9 62.83 -45.88 -24.52
N LEU A 10 63.73 -45.48 -25.46
CA LEU A 10 65.01 -44.70 -25.50
C LEU A 10 65.43 -44.38 -26.99
N GLY A 11 66.34 -43.43 -27.28
CA GLY A 11 66.85 -43.11 -28.66
C GLY A 11 67.97 -42.02 -28.72
N LEU A 12 68.51 -41.70 -29.93
CA LEU A 12 69.68 -40.80 -30.19
C LEU A 12 69.32 -39.65 -31.20
N PHE A 13 70.16 -38.76 -31.79
CA PHE A 13 71.63 -38.65 -32.01
C PHE A 13 72.06 -37.21 -32.50
N SER A 14 73.38 -36.92 -32.56
CA SER A 14 74.06 -35.81 -33.33
C SER A 14 73.97 -34.35 -32.79
N LEU A 15 74.73 -33.32 -33.22
CA LEU A 15 75.79 -33.21 -34.27
C LEU A 15 77.00 -32.27 -33.90
N SER A 16 77.11 -31.03 -34.43
CA SER A 16 78.31 -30.13 -34.44
C SER A 16 78.14 -28.81 -33.65
N GLY A 17 79.17 -28.20 -33.05
CA GLY A 17 80.57 -28.66 -32.85
C GLY A 17 81.53 -27.59 -32.25
N CYS A 18 82.68 -28.07 -31.71
CA CYS A 18 83.90 -27.38 -31.21
C CYS A 18 83.75 -26.27 -30.14
N GLY A 19 84.49 -26.24 -29.02
CA GLY A 19 85.50 -27.13 -28.37
C GLY A 19 85.76 -26.58 -26.94
N GLY A 20 86.37 -27.25 -25.94
CA GLY A 20 87.31 -28.38 -25.92
C GLY A 20 88.72 -27.88 -25.57
N GLY A 21 89.40 -28.25 -24.46
CA GLY A 21 89.04 -29.03 -23.26
C GLY A 21 89.67 -28.39 -22.00
N GLU A 22 90.17 -29.06 -20.95
CA GLU A 22 90.16 -30.48 -20.55
C GLU A 22 90.75 -30.63 -19.12
N THR A 23 90.24 -31.55 -18.27
CA THR A 23 90.94 -32.15 -17.09
C THR A 23 91.45 -31.23 -15.94
N THR A 24 91.78 -31.65 -14.71
CA THR A 24 91.58 -32.90 -13.91
C THR A 24 91.46 -32.52 -12.41
N ALA A 25 91.08 -33.45 -11.53
CA ALA A 25 91.02 -33.26 -10.07
C ALA A 25 92.12 -34.03 -9.33
N GLU A 26 92.48 -33.59 -8.11
CA GLU A 26 93.31 -34.35 -7.16
C GLU A 26 92.96 -33.99 -5.69
N THR A 27 93.51 -34.72 -4.72
CA THR A 27 93.01 -34.83 -3.32
C THR A 27 94.11 -34.54 -2.25
N PRO A 28 93.78 -34.43 -0.93
CA PRO A 28 94.40 -33.40 -0.06
C PRO A 28 95.45 -33.86 0.97
N THR A 29 96.10 -32.89 1.61
CA THR A 29 96.88 -33.04 2.87
C THR A 29 96.60 -31.91 3.88
N PRO A 30 96.60 -32.17 5.22
CA PRO A 30 96.33 -31.18 6.28
C PRO A 30 97.57 -30.93 7.20
N PRO A 31 97.48 -30.08 8.26
CA PRO A 31 96.97 -28.71 8.29
C PRO A 31 97.95 -27.74 9.03
N THR A 32 97.64 -26.44 9.08
CA THR A 32 98.30 -25.44 9.95
C THR A 32 97.29 -24.67 10.80
N PRO A 33 97.64 -24.25 12.04
CA PRO A 33 96.72 -23.55 12.93
C PRO A 33 96.47 -22.10 12.45
N VAL A 34 95.20 -21.69 12.39
CA VAL A 34 94.80 -20.41 11.79
C VAL A 34 94.19 -19.47 12.83
N SER A 35 94.60 -18.19 12.81
CA SER A 35 94.08 -17.15 13.70
C SER A 35 92.71 -16.66 13.24
N VAL A 36 91.68 -16.87 14.05
CA VAL A 36 90.31 -16.39 13.83
C VAL A 36 90.19 -14.93 14.31
N LYS A 37 89.45 -14.12 13.56
CA LYS A 37 89.13 -12.71 13.81
C LYS A 37 87.61 -12.56 13.84
N THR A 38 87.10 -11.60 14.60
CA THR A 38 85.64 -11.46 14.80
C THR A 38 85.14 -10.06 14.44
N VAL A 39 83.96 -9.99 13.81
CA VAL A 39 83.30 -8.73 13.45
C VAL A 39 81.94 -8.69 14.11
N GLN A 40 81.70 -7.71 14.97
CA GLN A 40 80.36 -7.46 15.52
C GLN A 40 79.57 -6.61 14.53
N LEU A 41 78.40 -7.09 14.14
CA LEU A 41 77.59 -6.49 13.09
C LEU A 41 76.18 -6.21 13.63
N ALA A 42 75.83 -4.94 13.77
CA ALA A 42 74.51 -4.51 14.20
C ALA A 42 73.61 -4.18 13.00
N ILE A 43 72.31 -4.49 13.12
CA ILE A 43 71.28 -4.24 12.12
C ILE A 43 70.23 -3.32 12.74
N ASN A 44 70.10 -2.10 12.23
CA ASN A 44 69.16 -1.10 12.73
C ASN A 44 68.10 -0.78 11.65
N GLY A 45 66.87 -1.25 11.83
CA GLY A 45 65.79 -1.18 10.84
C GLY A 45 65.60 -2.49 10.06
N SER A 46 64.68 -2.52 9.10
CA SER A 46 64.35 -3.74 8.35
C SER A 46 65.32 -3.98 7.18
N GLY A 47 66.16 -4.98 7.32
CA GLY A 47 67.02 -5.46 6.25
C GLY A 47 67.85 -6.68 6.66
N ALA A 48 68.84 -6.97 5.84
CA ALA A 48 69.85 -7.99 6.05
C ALA A 48 71.22 -7.45 5.62
N VAL A 49 72.28 -8.03 6.16
CA VAL A 49 73.64 -7.90 5.61
C VAL A 49 74.16 -9.29 5.33
N GLN A 50 74.67 -9.53 4.13
CA GLN A 50 75.35 -10.76 3.76
C GLN A 50 76.87 -10.55 3.75
N SER A 51 77.61 -11.44 4.39
CA SER A 51 79.07 -11.43 4.38
C SER A 51 79.64 -12.19 3.18
N SER A 52 80.88 -11.87 2.83
CA SER A 52 81.72 -12.69 1.93
C SER A 52 82.09 -14.07 2.50
N THR A 53 81.84 -14.35 3.78
CA THR A 53 81.86 -15.71 4.34
C THR A 53 80.54 -16.46 4.16
N GLY A 54 79.55 -15.88 3.48
CA GLY A 54 78.23 -16.45 3.21
C GLY A 54 77.22 -16.32 4.35
N GLN A 55 77.60 -15.71 5.47
CA GLN A 55 76.74 -15.52 6.63
C GLN A 55 75.83 -14.30 6.45
N THR A 56 74.52 -14.50 6.58
CA THR A 56 73.52 -13.42 6.47
C THR A 56 72.95 -13.06 7.84
N CYS A 57 73.12 -11.81 8.26
CA CYS A 57 72.61 -11.27 9.52
C CYS A 57 71.41 -10.35 9.29
N ARG A 58 70.27 -10.69 9.90
CA ARG A 58 69.02 -9.88 9.93
C ARG A 58 68.76 -9.19 11.28
N VAL A 59 69.57 -9.51 12.27
CA VAL A 59 69.63 -8.92 13.61
C VAL A 59 71.11 -8.82 14.00
N ASN A 60 71.41 -8.17 15.12
CA ASN A 60 72.78 -8.05 15.63
C ASN A 60 73.46 -9.43 15.75
N CYS A 61 74.63 -9.58 15.17
CA CYS A 61 75.35 -10.85 15.07
C CYS A 61 76.87 -10.67 15.24
N ILE A 62 77.59 -11.80 15.27
CA ILE A 62 79.04 -11.83 15.14
C ILE A 62 79.36 -12.69 13.91
N ILE A 63 80.28 -12.22 13.07
CA ILE A 63 80.87 -12.96 11.95
C ILE A 63 82.30 -13.30 12.32
N GLU A 64 82.70 -14.56 12.19
CA GLU A 64 84.08 -15.00 12.38
C GLU A 64 84.74 -15.27 11.03
N THR A 65 86.01 -14.88 10.87
CA THR A 65 86.77 -15.09 9.64
C THR A 65 88.27 -15.21 9.91
N GLN A 66 88.97 -15.94 9.04
CA GLN A 66 90.43 -16.05 9.04
C GLN A 66 91.07 -15.11 8.01
N SER A 67 90.27 -14.54 7.10
CA SER A 67 90.72 -13.66 6.02
C SER A 67 91.36 -12.35 6.50
N SER A 68 92.15 -11.71 5.64
CA SER A 68 92.67 -10.34 5.84
C SER A 68 91.67 -9.25 5.46
N SER A 69 90.53 -9.61 4.86
CA SER A 69 89.44 -8.68 4.51
C SER A 69 88.08 -9.38 4.60
N LEU A 70 87.02 -8.60 4.82
CA LEU A 70 85.63 -9.05 4.83
C LEU A 70 84.73 -8.03 4.10
N GLN A 71 84.17 -8.42 2.95
CA GLN A 71 83.04 -7.71 2.35
C GLN A 71 81.75 -7.96 3.14
N LEU A 72 80.94 -6.90 3.31
CA LEU A 72 79.60 -6.88 3.88
C LEU A 72 78.64 -6.15 2.91
N GLU A 73 77.66 -6.86 2.38
CA GLU A 73 76.69 -6.36 1.40
C GLU A 73 75.31 -6.15 2.05
N PRO A 74 74.77 -4.92 2.07
CA PRO A 74 73.49 -4.62 2.70
C PRO A 74 72.31 -4.79 1.73
N LYS A 75 71.26 -5.47 2.18
CA LYS A 75 70.02 -5.73 1.43
C LYS A 75 68.81 -5.32 2.26
N ALA A 76 68.11 -4.28 1.83
CA ALA A 76 66.85 -3.86 2.46
C ALA A 76 65.71 -4.86 2.17
N ASP A 77 64.71 -4.91 3.04
CA ASP A 77 63.42 -5.57 2.77
C ASP A 77 62.46 -4.59 2.04
N ASP A 78 61.40 -5.10 1.39
CA ASP A 78 60.57 -4.37 0.41
C ASP A 78 59.92 -3.03 0.86
N GLY A 79 59.83 -2.79 2.18
CA GLY A 79 59.34 -1.53 2.77
C GLY A 79 60.43 -0.52 3.13
N ALA A 80 61.70 -0.88 3.00
CA ALA A 80 62.85 -0.13 3.47
C ALA A 80 63.85 0.22 2.36
N GLN A 81 64.81 1.06 2.70
CA GLN A 81 66.00 1.38 1.93
C GLN A 81 67.23 1.35 2.84
N PHE A 82 68.38 0.96 2.31
CA PHE A 82 69.64 1.06 3.05
C PHE A 82 70.06 2.54 3.11
N ALA A 83 70.15 3.07 4.33
CA ALA A 83 70.47 4.48 4.58
C ALA A 83 71.98 4.72 4.74
N GLY A 84 72.74 3.68 5.12
CA GLY A 84 74.20 3.73 5.21
C GLY A 84 74.79 2.94 6.37
N TRP A 85 76.12 2.93 6.42
CA TRP A 85 76.91 2.30 7.49
C TRP A 85 77.34 3.28 8.58
N LEU A 86 77.53 2.76 9.80
CA LEU A 86 78.22 3.41 10.91
C LEU A 86 79.32 2.50 11.49
N ASN A 87 80.19 3.10 12.31
CA ASN A 87 81.39 2.50 12.93
C ASN A 87 82.51 2.22 11.91
N ASP A 88 83.12 1.02 11.91
CA ASP A 88 84.28 0.70 11.05
C ASP A 88 83.90 0.55 9.56
N CYS A 89 82.58 0.54 9.27
CA CYS A 89 82.03 0.72 7.94
C CYS A 89 81.44 2.14 7.78
N ASN A 90 81.58 2.72 6.60
CA ASN A 90 80.97 4.02 6.26
C ASN A 90 80.41 4.02 4.82
N GLY A 91 79.69 5.08 4.46
CA GLY A 91 79.06 5.23 3.14
C GLY A 91 77.77 4.42 2.96
N THR A 92 77.28 4.36 1.71
CA THR A 92 75.96 3.82 1.33
C THR A 92 76.02 2.61 0.38
N ALA A 93 77.22 2.11 0.07
CA ALA A 93 77.45 0.92 -0.76
C ALA A 93 77.74 -0.32 0.10
N ALA A 94 78.17 -1.43 -0.51
CA ALA A 94 78.78 -2.54 0.23
C ALA A 94 80.07 -2.08 0.93
N CYS A 95 80.32 -2.57 2.14
CA CYS A 95 81.49 -2.21 2.95
C CYS A 95 82.59 -3.28 2.85
N THR A 96 83.84 -2.86 2.67
CA THR A 96 85.02 -3.73 2.75
C THR A 96 85.80 -3.46 4.04
N LEU A 97 85.66 -4.32 5.05
CA LEU A 97 86.47 -4.25 6.26
C LEU A 97 87.88 -4.80 5.98
N ASN A 98 88.90 -4.02 6.33
CA ASN A 98 90.29 -4.44 6.31
C ASN A 98 90.68 -5.02 7.68
N LEU A 99 90.92 -6.33 7.73
CA LEU A 99 91.23 -7.09 8.95
C LEU A 99 92.70 -7.56 8.98
N SER A 100 93.59 -6.87 8.27
CA SER A 100 95.01 -7.24 8.18
C SER A 100 95.80 -6.97 9.48
N SER A 101 95.45 -5.91 10.21
CA SER A 101 96.13 -5.46 11.44
C SER A 101 95.27 -5.58 12.72
N VAL A 102 94.00 -5.98 12.61
CA VAL A 102 93.06 -6.05 13.72
C VAL A 102 92.41 -7.43 13.86
N SER A 103 92.19 -7.88 15.10
CA SER A 103 91.47 -9.13 15.40
C SER A 103 89.98 -8.92 15.69
N LYS A 104 89.53 -7.67 15.83
CA LYS A 104 88.14 -7.27 16.07
C LYS A 104 87.77 -6.03 15.25
N ALA A 105 86.54 -5.96 14.75
CA ALA A 105 85.94 -4.78 14.12
C ALA A 105 84.42 -4.72 14.40
N ASN A 106 83.82 -3.54 14.31
CA ASN A 106 82.42 -3.27 14.61
C ASN A 106 81.76 -2.50 13.45
N ALA A 107 80.64 -2.97 12.92
CA ALA A 107 79.88 -2.29 11.87
C ALA A 107 78.38 -2.23 12.20
N THR A 108 77.69 -1.15 11.82
CA THR A 108 76.23 -1.05 11.92
C THR A 108 75.63 -0.72 10.57
N ALA A 109 74.73 -1.57 10.07
CA ALA A 109 73.90 -1.27 8.91
C ALA A 109 72.61 -0.55 9.35
N VAL A 110 72.32 0.60 8.75
CA VAL A 110 71.09 1.36 9.01
C VAL A 110 70.14 1.25 7.82
N PHE A 111 68.91 0.81 8.08
CA PHE A 111 67.81 0.74 7.14
C PHE A 111 66.68 1.66 7.61
N GLN A 112 66.07 2.40 6.68
CA GLN A 112 64.96 3.33 6.97
C GLN A 112 63.76 3.00 6.08
N PRO A 113 62.51 3.26 6.49
CA PRO A 113 61.35 3.11 5.61
C PRO A 113 61.53 3.95 4.34
N ARG A 114 61.27 3.37 3.17
CA ARG A 114 61.41 4.11 1.91
C ARG A 114 60.25 5.10 1.72
N PRO A 115 60.47 6.27 1.09
CA PRO A 115 59.38 7.19 0.76
C PRO A 115 58.48 6.60 -0.34
N VAL A 116 57.19 6.91 -0.25
CA VAL A 116 56.13 6.46 -1.15
C VAL A 116 55.25 7.67 -1.47
N MET A 117 55.00 7.94 -2.75
CA MET A 117 54.24 9.13 -3.15
C MET A 117 52.72 8.94 -2.97
N LEU A 118 52.13 9.81 -2.17
CA LEU A 118 50.69 10.02 -2.09
C LEU A 118 50.31 11.24 -2.93
N LYS A 119 49.44 11.06 -3.92
CA LYS A 119 48.80 12.15 -4.68
C LYS A 119 47.40 12.39 -4.13
N VAL A 120 47.05 13.64 -3.86
CA VAL A 120 45.69 14.05 -3.45
C VAL A 120 45.11 14.95 -4.54
N VAL A 121 43.87 14.67 -4.94
CA VAL A 121 43.11 15.42 -5.95
C VAL A 121 41.77 15.85 -5.36
N VAL A 122 41.46 17.13 -5.45
CA VAL A 122 40.20 17.75 -5.04
C VAL A 122 39.43 18.17 -6.29
N ILE A 123 38.21 17.66 -6.43
CA ILE A 123 37.28 18.03 -7.51
C ILE A 123 36.15 18.84 -6.88
N GLY A 124 35.85 20.01 -7.44
CA GLY A 124 34.85 20.93 -6.89
C GLY A 124 35.34 21.73 -5.67
N THR A 125 34.42 22.47 -5.03
CA THR A 125 34.78 23.53 -4.09
C THR A 125 34.91 23.03 -2.65
N GLY A 126 36.11 22.56 -2.28
CA GLY A 126 36.40 22.13 -0.90
C GLY A 126 37.88 21.99 -0.61
N GLN A 127 38.21 21.30 0.48
CA GLN A 127 39.59 21.01 0.88
C GLN A 127 39.69 19.68 1.65
N VAL A 128 40.90 19.09 1.69
CA VAL A 128 41.22 17.88 2.46
C VAL A 128 42.32 18.17 3.46
N GLN A 129 42.02 18.06 4.75
CA GLN A 129 43.03 18.02 5.80
C GLN A 129 43.63 16.61 5.88
N ILE A 130 44.96 16.52 6.00
CA ILE A 130 45.70 15.26 6.12
C ILE A 130 46.36 15.23 7.50
N SER A 131 46.29 14.10 8.21
CA SER A 131 46.96 13.91 9.49
C SER A 131 48.48 14.10 9.35
N GLY A 132 49.07 14.98 10.16
CA GLY A 132 50.52 15.26 10.15
C GLY A 132 50.98 16.30 9.11
N GLN A 133 50.10 16.78 8.22
CA GLN A 133 50.40 17.91 7.32
C GLN A 133 49.81 19.20 7.88
N GLN A 134 50.56 20.31 7.84
CA GLN A 134 50.12 21.59 8.42
C GLN A 134 49.08 22.35 7.58
N LEU A 135 49.01 22.09 6.27
CA LEU A 135 48.10 22.77 5.35
C LEU A 135 47.18 21.74 4.65
N PRO A 136 45.89 22.05 4.47
CA PRO A 136 44.96 21.19 3.74
C PRO A 136 45.19 21.31 2.22
N CYS A 137 45.01 20.20 1.50
CA CYS A 137 45.02 20.21 0.04
C CYS A 137 43.72 20.83 -0.51
N ARG A 138 43.81 21.59 -1.61
CA ARG A 138 42.68 22.31 -2.22
C ARG A 138 42.45 22.04 -3.71
N GLU A 139 43.47 21.56 -4.41
CA GLU A 139 43.39 21.21 -5.84
C GLU A 139 44.16 19.91 -6.07
N GLN A 140 45.44 19.96 -6.45
CA GLN A 140 46.32 18.80 -6.54
C GLN A 140 47.55 18.97 -5.64
N CYS A 141 47.84 17.98 -4.80
CA CYS A 141 48.99 17.99 -3.88
C CYS A 141 49.69 16.63 -3.90
N GLU A 142 51.01 16.61 -3.73
CA GLU A 142 51.80 15.38 -3.76
C GLU A 142 52.78 15.35 -2.58
N TYR A 143 52.80 14.25 -1.83
CA TYR A 143 53.55 14.11 -0.58
C TYR A 143 54.38 12.82 -0.57
N PRO A 144 55.68 12.87 -0.24
CA PRO A 144 56.47 11.68 0.09
C PRO A 144 56.13 11.21 1.51
N ILE A 145 55.45 10.07 1.62
CA ILE A 145 55.02 9.46 2.88
C ILE A 145 55.89 8.22 3.17
N PRO A 146 56.40 7.99 4.39
CA PRO A 146 57.12 6.76 4.70
C PRO A 146 56.25 5.52 4.52
N PHE A 147 56.77 4.47 3.86
CA PHE A 147 56.10 3.19 3.69
C PHE A 147 55.51 2.67 5.01
N GLY A 148 54.25 2.24 5.00
CA GLY A 148 53.55 1.72 6.18
C GLY A 148 52.84 2.78 7.02
N THR A 149 52.93 4.07 6.68
CA THR A 149 52.23 5.13 7.44
C THR A 149 50.72 5.07 7.21
N THR A 150 49.94 4.97 8.28
CA THR A 150 48.48 5.20 8.25
C THR A 150 48.18 6.68 8.40
N LEU A 151 47.36 7.22 7.50
CA LEU A 151 46.92 8.62 7.48
C LEU A 151 45.40 8.72 7.61
N THR A 152 44.95 9.79 8.27
CA THR A 152 43.54 10.21 8.31
C THR A 152 43.34 11.39 7.36
N PHE A 153 42.26 11.34 6.59
CA PHE A 153 41.84 12.35 5.61
C PHE A 153 40.48 12.89 6.00
N THR A 154 40.38 14.21 6.20
CA THR A 154 39.12 14.88 6.54
C THR A 154 38.76 15.88 5.43
N ALA A 155 37.66 15.62 4.74
CA ALA A 155 37.08 16.51 3.75
C ALA A 155 36.34 17.67 4.43
N SER A 156 36.44 18.88 3.88
CA SER A 156 35.69 20.05 4.32
C SER A 156 35.19 20.82 3.09
N PRO A 157 33.87 20.84 2.83
CA PRO A 157 33.31 21.64 1.74
C PRO A 157 33.51 23.14 2.00
N LEU A 158 33.59 23.94 0.93
CA LEU A 158 33.75 25.39 1.00
C LEU A 158 32.67 26.11 0.18
N SER A 159 32.41 27.37 0.50
CA SER A 159 31.52 28.27 -0.28
C SER A 159 30.12 27.72 -0.58
N GLY A 160 29.54 26.90 0.32
CA GLY A 160 28.20 26.33 0.18
C GLY A 160 28.12 25.03 -0.63
N ALA A 161 29.25 24.45 -1.06
CA ALA A 161 29.30 23.13 -1.65
C ALA A 161 28.96 22.03 -0.62
N THR A 162 28.59 20.83 -1.10
CA THR A 162 28.42 19.64 -0.26
C THR A 162 29.55 18.63 -0.49
N PHE A 163 29.80 17.76 0.49
CA PHE A 163 30.67 16.60 0.27
C PHE A 163 29.91 15.56 -0.56
N GLY A 164 30.44 15.21 -1.73
CA GLY A 164 29.84 14.20 -2.60
C GLY A 164 30.38 12.81 -2.29
N SER A 165 31.67 12.57 -2.53
CA SER A 165 32.27 11.25 -2.29
C SER A 165 33.80 11.27 -2.20
N TRP A 166 34.35 10.24 -1.59
CA TRP A 166 35.72 9.79 -1.83
C TRP A 166 35.76 8.79 -2.98
N SER A 167 36.88 8.71 -3.69
CA SER A 167 37.18 7.63 -4.63
C SER A 167 38.67 7.23 -4.53
N SER A 168 39.12 6.28 -5.36
CA SER A 168 40.45 5.66 -5.28
C SER A 168 40.78 5.17 -3.86
N LEU A 169 41.81 5.72 -3.18
CA LEU A 169 42.29 5.25 -1.86
C LEU A 169 41.20 5.11 -0.78
N CYS A 170 40.13 5.91 -0.87
CA CYS A 170 39.07 5.99 0.15
C CYS A 170 37.66 5.61 -0.38
N GLY A 171 37.55 4.96 -1.54
CA GLY A 171 36.27 4.79 -2.26
C GLY A 171 35.12 4.05 -1.55
N ASN A 172 35.37 3.42 -0.39
CA ASN A 172 34.34 2.74 0.41
C ASN A 172 33.87 3.56 1.64
N ALA A 173 34.43 4.75 1.88
CA ALA A 173 34.15 5.56 3.07
C ALA A 173 32.84 6.37 2.93
N GLN A 174 31.85 6.09 3.78
CA GLN A 174 30.50 6.66 3.74
C GLN A 174 30.37 8.02 4.45
N GLY A 175 31.42 8.85 4.47
CA GLY A 175 31.38 10.15 5.14
C GLY A 175 32.64 10.98 4.96
N GLN A 176 32.64 12.19 5.52
CA GLN A 176 33.70 13.21 5.37
C GLN A 176 35.08 12.84 5.96
N SER A 177 35.24 11.65 6.56
CA SER A 177 36.51 11.17 7.10
C SER A 177 36.85 9.77 6.58
N CYS A 178 38.12 9.54 6.30
CA CYS A 178 38.66 8.26 5.86
C CYS A 178 40.04 8.01 6.50
N THR A 179 40.42 6.75 6.72
CA THR A 179 41.77 6.34 7.13
C THR A 179 42.33 5.30 6.16
N ALA A 180 43.60 5.44 5.75
CA ALA A 180 44.26 4.48 4.86
C ALA A 180 45.78 4.40 5.09
N THR A 181 46.40 3.27 4.74
CA THR A 181 47.83 2.99 4.96
C THR A 181 48.61 3.00 3.65
N ILE A 182 49.65 3.83 3.57
CA ILE A 182 50.41 4.09 2.34
C ILE A 182 51.56 3.08 2.18
N ASN A 183 51.32 2.02 1.40
CA ASN A 183 52.29 0.95 1.13
C ASN A 183 52.83 0.96 -0.32
N GLN A 184 52.20 1.71 -1.22
CA GLN A 184 52.61 1.86 -2.62
C GLN A 184 52.14 3.22 -3.16
N PRO A 185 52.69 3.73 -4.29
CA PRO A 185 52.24 5.00 -4.85
C PRO A 185 50.74 4.99 -5.13
N GLN A 186 50.01 5.94 -4.57
CA GLN A 186 48.54 5.93 -4.56
C GLN A 186 47.97 7.34 -4.75
N THR A 187 46.79 7.39 -5.37
CA THR A 187 45.96 8.59 -5.48
C THR A 187 44.81 8.50 -4.49
N LEU A 188 44.49 9.64 -3.86
CA LEU A 188 43.25 9.92 -3.16
C LEU A 188 42.50 11.00 -3.94
N THR A 189 41.26 10.74 -4.32
CA THR A 189 40.40 11.73 -4.97
C THR A 189 39.17 11.99 -4.11
N VAL A 190 38.82 13.26 -3.91
CA VAL A 190 37.55 13.69 -3.31
C VAL A 190 36.76 14.55 -4.29
N THR A 191 35.43 14.43 -4.23
CA THR A 191 34.50 15.26 -5.00
C THR A 191 33.60 16.04 -4.04
N PHE A 192 33.52 17.35 -4.26
CA PHE A 192 32.58 18.26 -3.64
C PHE A 192 31.56 18.74 -4.68
N ASP A 193 30.28 18.54 -4.43
CA ASP A 193 29.22 18.93 -5.35
C ASP A 193 28.94 20.44 -5.22
N PRO A 194 28.67 21.16 -6.33
CA PRO A 194 28.47 22.59 -6.31
C PRO A 194 27.20 22.99 -5.52
N PRO A 195 27.13 24.24 -5.00
CA PRO A 195 25.96 24.72 -4.28
C PRO A 195 24.70 24.64 -5.15
N VAL A 196 23.63 24.00 -4.65
CA VAL A 196 22.34 23.96 -5.35
C VAL A 196 21.75 25.36 -5.41
N ALA A 197 21.42 25.82 -6.62
CA ALA A 197 20.82 27.13 -6.84
C ALA A 197 19.51 27.28 -6.04
N GLN A 198 19.40 28.36 -5.28
CA GLN A 198 18.19 28.71 -4.55
C GLN A 198 17.17 29.33 -5.52
N GLN A 199 15.93 28.86 -5.46
CA GLN A 199 14.81 29.33 -6.27
C GLN A 199 13.82 30.10 -5.39
N ALA A 200 13.46 31.30 -5.82
CA ALA A 200 12.52 32.15 -5.10
C ALA A 200 11.07 31.72 -5.38
N VAL A 201 10.35 31.35 -4.33
CA VAL A 201 8.91 31.08 -4.34
C VAL A 201 8.22 32.29 -3.73
N THR A 202 7.42 33.00 -4.52
CA THR A 202 6.57 34.09 -4.07
C THR A 202 5.14 33.57 -3.87
N LEU A 203 4.60 33.79 -2.69
CA LEU A 203 3.27 33.35 -2.28
C LEU A 203 2.41 34.57 -2.00
N ASN A 204 1.27 34.68 -2.67
CA ASN A 204 0.30 35.76 -2.49
C ASN A 204 -1.03 35.20 -1.98
N VAL A 205 -1.72 35.98 -1.15
CA VAL A 205 -3.08 35.72 -0.67
C VAL A 205 -4.00 36.85 -1.15
N ILE A 206 -5.14 36.48 -1.72
CA ILE A 206 -6.25 37.38 -2.05
C ILE A 206 -7.48 36.88 -1.29
N GLY A 207 -8.23 37.77 -0.64
CA GLY A 207 -9.33 37.40 0.27
C GLY A 207 -8.84 37.07 1.69
N LEU A 208 -9.74 36.59 2.55
CA LEU A 208 -9.42 36.28 3.95
C LEU A 208 -9.10 34.78 4.11
N GLY A 209 -7.88 34.49 4.54
CA GLY A 209 -7.33 33.14 4.65
C GLY A 209 -5.80 33.19 4.71
N LYS A 210 -5.17 32.01 4.67
CA LYS A 210 -3.72 31.86 4.84
C LYS A 210 -3.15 30.65 4.13
N ILE A 211 -1.87 30.70 3.82
CA ILE A 211 -1.07 29.59 3.31
C ILE A 211 -0.18 29.04 4.42
N THR A 212 -0.14 27.73 4.62
CA THR A 212 0.78 27.05 5.53
C THR A 212 1.69 26.07 4.78
N SER A 213 2.91 25.88 5.28
CA SER A 213 3.90 24.94 4.75
C SER A 213 4.98 24.70 5.80
N THR A 214 5.66 23.55 5.77
CA THR A 214 6.84 23.28 6.60
C THR A 214 8.06 24.13 6.21
N ALA A 215 8.07 24.70 5.00
CA ALA A 215 9.10 25.65 4.56
C ALA A 215 8.82 27.10 5.02
N LEU A 216 7.67 27.38 5.65
CA LEU A 216 7.29 28.71 6.12
C LEU A 216 7.36 28.78 7.65
N ASN A 217 8.23 29.64 8.18
CA ASN A 217 8.35 29.88 9.63
C ASN A 217 7.05 30.45 10.25
N THR A 218 6.22 31.12 9.45
CA THR A 218 4.91 31.65 9.85
C THR A 218 3.92 31.50 8.68
N PRO A 219 2.62 31.24 8.93
CA PRO A 219 1.60 31.22 7.88
C PRO A 219 1.58 32.53 7.08
N CYS A 220 1.48 32.44 5.76
CA CYS A 220 1.39 33.62 4.90
C CYS A 220 -0.07 34.08 4.80
N THR A 221 -0.36 35.32 5.19
CA THR A 221 -1.69 35.96 5.13
C THR A 221 -1.78 37.10 4.10
N GLY A 222 -0.76 37.25 3.26
CA GLY A 222 -0.60 38.37 2.33
C GLY A 222 0.38 38.00 1.21
N SER A 223 1.37 38.86 0.95
CA SER A 223 2.50 38.50 0.07
C SER A 223 3.71 38.11 0.92
N CYS A 224 4.31 36.95 0.61
CA CYS A 224 5.47 36.39 1.29
C CYS A 224 6.43 35.77 0.26
N SER A 225 7.70 35.61 0.61
CA SER A 225 8.67 34.91 -0.24
C SER A 225 9.52 33.94 0.59
N VAL A 226 9.82 32.78 0.01
CA VAL A 226 10.72 31.76 0.57
C VAL A 226 11.66 31.28 -0.53
N ASN A 227 12.95 31.16 -0.21
CA ASN A 227 13.95 30.56 -1.09
C ASN A 227 14.10 29.08 -0.73
N VAL A 228 14.05 28.19 -1.72
CA VAL A 228 14.28 26.75 -1.55
C VAL A 228 15.28 26.23 -2.60
N PRO A 229 16.06 25.16 -2.31
CA PRO A 229 16.93 24.54 -3.31
C PRO A 229 16.16 24.09 -4.56
N ALA A 230 16.74 24.29 -5.75
CA ALA A 230 16.18 23.78 -6.99
C ALA A 230 15.90 22.27 -6.92
N GLY A 231 14.70 21.86 -7.31
CA GLY A 231 14.21 20.48 -7.19
C GLY A 231 13.48 20.16 -5.88
N THR A 232 13.37 21.10 -4.94
CA THR A 232 12.58 20.91 -3.70
C THR A 232 11.10 20.71 -4.04
N VAL A 233 10.47 19.67 -3.49
CA VAL A 233 9.02 19.49 -3.52
C VAL A 233 8.39 20.28 -2.37
N LEU A 234 7.69 21.35 -2.70
CA LEU A 234 7.06 22.26 -1.76
C LEU A 234 5.57 21.95 -1.62
N ALA A 235 5.18 21.50 -0.43
CA ALA A 235 3.77 21.31 -0.05
C ALA A 235 3.23 22.59 0.62
N LEU A 236 2.19 23.18 0.02
CA LEU A 236 1.48 24.38 0.49
C LEU A 236 0.01 24.01 0.75
N ASN A 237 -0.55 24.42 1.87
CA ASN A 237 -1.98 24.25 2.17
C ASN A 237 -2.67 25.61 2.29
N ALA A 238 -3.74 25.82 1.53
CA ALA A 238 -4.63 26.95 1.70
C ALA A 238 -5.64 26.67 2.82
N VAL A 239 -5.74 27.59 3.79
CA VAL A 239 -6.67 27.52 4.92
C VAL A 239 -7.55 28.77 4.89
N PRO A 240 -8.84 28.67 4.53
CA PRO A 240 -9.74 29.83 4.58
C PRO A 240 -9.96 30.28 6.02
N ASP A 241 -10.22 31.57 6.20
CA ASP A 241 -10.73 32.09 7.48
C ASP A 241 -12.25 31.87 7.59
N ALA A 242 -12.84 32.21 8.74
CA ALA A 242 -14.27 31.99 8.98
C ALA A 242 -15.15 32.73 7.95
N ALA A 243 -16.24 32.08 7.52
CA ALA A 243 -17.14 32.54 6.45
C ALA A 243 -16.48 32.72 5.06
N GLN A 244 -15.30 32.13 4.82
CA GLN A 244 -14.62 32.13 3.52
C GLN A 244 -14.50 30.71 2.96
N GLN A 245 -14.42 30.63 1.63
CA GLN A 245 -14.11 29.43 0.86
C GLN A 245 -12.78 29.64 0.12
N PHE A 246 -12.04 28.55 -0.08
CA PHE A 246 -10.88 28.58 -0.97
C PHE A 246 -11.35 28.43 -2.43
N VAL A 247 -11.01 29.40 -3.27
CA VAL A 247 -11.43 29.49 -4.68
C VAL A 247 -10.44 28.76 -5.61
N GLY A 248 -9.17 28.66 -5.21
CA GLY A 248 -8.11 28.03 -6.00
C GLY A 248 -6.79 28.79 -5.96
N TRP A 249 -5.72 28.14 -6.41
CA TRP A 249 -4.45 28.79 -6.70
C TRP A 249 -4.43 29.33 -8.13
N SER A 250 -3.52 30.26 -8.40
CA SER A 250 -2.99 30.45 -9.75
C SER A 250 -2.18 29.22 -10.21
N ASP A 251 -1.76 29.22 -11.47
CA ASP A 251 -0.71 28.34 -11.97
C ASP A 251 0.55 28.40 -11.07
N PRO A 252 1.29 27.27 -10.95
CA PRO A 252 1.02 25.95 -11.53
C PRO A 252 0.01 25.06 -10.75
N CYS A 253 -0.68 25.54 -9.72
CA CYS A 253 -1.42 24.70 -8.74
C CYS A 253 -2.96 24.79 -8.80
N GLN A 254 -3.57 24.99 -9.97
CA GLN A 254 -5.02 25.22 -10.04
C GLN A 254 -5.88 24.10 -9.37
N ALA A 255 -7.02 24.50 -8.81
CA ALA A 255 -8.13 23.64 -8.35
C ALA A 255 -7.92 22.65 -7.17
N LEU A 256 -6.86 22.75 -6.35
CA LEU A 256 -6.68 21.93 -5.13
C LEU A 256 -6.31 22.78 -3.89
N PRO A 257 -6.75 22.45 -2.66
CA PRO A 257 -6.42 23.23 -1.45
C PRO A 257 -4.98 22.99 -1.01
N ALA A 258 -4.48 21.78 -1.23
CA ALA A 258 -3.09 21.40 -1.11
C ALA A 258 -2.42 21.50 -2.49
N CYS A 259 -1.45 22.39 -2.60
CA CYS A 259 -0.57 22.56 -3.76
C CYS A 259 0.76 21.87 -3.44
N SER A 260 1.16 20.89 -4.26
CA SER A 260 2.46 20.23 -4.16
C SER A 260 3.20 20.44 -5.47
N LEU A 261 4.33 21.17 -5.45
CA LEU A 261 5.07 21.50 -6.67
C LEU A 261 6.58 21.30 -6.52
N THR A 262 7.24 20.90 -7.60
CA THR A 262 8.70 20.78 -7.65
C THR A 262 9.29 22.10 -8.13
N VAL A 263 10.00 22.82 -7.26
CA VAL A 263 10.53 24.16 -7.54
C VAL A 263 11.82 24.06 -8.36
N THR A 264 11.71 24.02 -9.69
CA THR A 264 12.86 23.95 -10.61
C THR A 264 13.37 25.32 -11.06
N ALA A 265 12.53 26.35 -10.96
CA ALA A 265 12.80 27.75 -11.33
C ALA A 265 12.01 28.68 -10.37
N PRO A 266 12.22 30.02 -10.40
CA PRO A 266 11.45 30.93 -9.57
C PRO A 266 9.97 30.92 -9.98
N VAL A 267 9.06 30.95 -9.00
CA VAL A 267 7.62 30.77 -9.23
C VAL A 267 6.81 31.72 -8.34
N THR A 268 5.69 32.23 -8.87
CA THR A 268 4.75 33.06 -8.12
C THR A 268 3.38 32.39 -8.11
N LEU A 269 2.89 32.07 -6.91
CA LEU A 269 1.59 31.44 -6.69
C LEU A 269 0.67 32.37 -5.91
N THR A 270 -0.62 32.37 -6.24
CA THR A 270 -1.63 33.19 -5.56
C THR A 270 -2.77 32.30 -5.06
N ALA A 271 -2.88 32.12 -3.74
CA ALA A 271 -4.07 31.57 -3.11
C ALA A 271 -5.21 32.59 -3.18
N ARG A 272 -6.37 32.19 -3.70
CA ARG A 272 -7.59 33.02 -3.72
C ARG A 272 -8.60 32.45 -2.74
N PHE A 273 -9.08 33.31 -1.85
CA PHE A 273 -10.21 33.10 -0.98
C PHE A 273 -11.32 34.08 -1.37
N ALA A 274 -12.56 33.70 -1.13
CA ALA A 274 -13.72 34.57 -1.29
C ALA A 274 -14.70 34.31 -0.14
N PRO A 275 -15.65 35.22 0.14
CA PRO A 275 -16.82 34.88 0.94
C PRO A 275 -17.46 33.58 0.44
N ILE A 276 -17.90 32.74 1.36
CA ILE A 276 -18.87 31.69 1.03
C ILE A 276 -20.10 32.45 0.52
N ALA A 277 -20.40 32.30 -0.77
CA ALA A 277 -21.69 32.74 -1.28
C ALA A 277 -22.75 31.98 -0.48
N THR A 278 -23.69 32.70 0.14
CA THR A 278 -24.77 32.07 0.91
C THR A 278 -25.67 31.34 -0.07
N SER A 279 -25.32 30.08 -0.37
CA SER A 279 -26.15 29.16 -1.14
C SER A 279 -27.54 29.17 -0.53
N GLN A 280 -28.57 29.27 -1.38
CA GLN A 280 -29.90 28.92 -0.94
C GLN A 280 -29.85 27.53 -0.31
N VAL A 281 -30.63 27.30 0.74
CA VAL A 281 -30.83 25.95 1.26
C VAL A 281 -31.33 25.09 0.10
N ASP A 282 -30.57 24.08 -0.30
CA ASP A 282 -31.08 23.10 -1.27
C ASP A 282 -32.19 22.33 -0.55
N ASP A 283 -33.44 22.60 -0.91
CA ASP A 283 -34.60 21.96 -0.29
C ASP A 283 -34.64 20.43 -0.52
N SER A 284 -33.79 19.88 -1.39
CA SER A 284 -33.53 18.44 -1.53
C SER A 284 -32.47 17.88 -0.57
N ASN A 285 -31.73 18.73 0.16
CA ASN A 285 -30.78 18.33 1.18
C ASN A 285 -31.47 18.08 2.53
N PHE A 286 -32.06 16.89 2.65
CA PHE A 286 -32.71 16.45 3.88
C PHE A 286 -32.60 14.94 4.09
N VAL A 287 -32.87 14.50 5.32
CA VAL A 287 -33.25 13.11 5.63
C VAL A 287 -34.71 13.06 6.10
N THR A 288 -35.38 11.93 5.87
CA THR A 288 -36.70 11.65 6.42
C THR A 288 -36.57 10.60 7.52
N VAL A 289 -37.05 10.92 8.73
CA VAL A 289 -37.12 9.98 9.85
C VAL A 289 -38.56 9.56 10.04
N THR A 290 -38.88 8.28 9.88
CA THR A 290 -40.24 7.75 10.08
C THR A 290 -40.29 6.81 11.27
N ASN A 291 -41.26 7.03 12.15
CA ASN A 291 -41.55 6.14 13.27
C ASN A 291 -42.56 5.06 12.83
N PRO A 292 -42.17 3.78 12.68
CA PRO A 292 -43.07 2.70 12.30
C PRO A 292 -43.93 2.19 13.48
N GLN A 293 -43.69 2.67 14.71
CA GLN A 293 -44.37 2.19 15.90
C GLN A 293 -45.77 2.81 16.06
N SER A 294 -46.66 2.09 16.76
CA SER A 294 -47.99 2.56 17.15
C SER A 294 -47.98 3.56 18.31
N THR A 295 -46.81 3.83 18.90
CA THR A 295 -46.60 4.78 20.00
C THR A 295 -45.65 5.90 19.57
N ALA A 296 -45.77 7.07 20.21
CA ALA A 296 -44.89 8.20 19.94
C ALA A 296 -43.55 8.04 20.69
N LEU A 297 -42.44 8.16 19.96
CA LEU A 297 -41.09 8.18 20.54
C LEU A 297 -40.82 9.55 21.15
N GLN A 298 -40.18 9.60 22.32
CA GLN A 298 -39.79 10.85 23.02
C GLN A 298 -38.28 10.86 23.27
N ASN A 299 -37.65 12.03 23.14
CA ASN A 299 -36.20 12.23 23.33
C ASN A 299 -35.35 11.15 22.61
N TYR A 300 -35.69 10.87 21.35
CA TYR A 300 -35.13 9.75 20.61
C TYR A 300 -33.70 10.05 20.13
N PRO A 301 -32.68 9.25 20.53
CA PRO A 301 -31.31 9.44 20.07
C PRO A 301 -31.17 8.99 18.62
N LEU A 302 -30.73 9.90 17.76
CA LEU A 302 -30.48 9.63 16.35
C LEU A 302 -29.02 9.96 16.02
N GLN A 303 -28.24 8.91 15.75
CA GLN A 303 -26.89 8.99 15.17
C GLN A 303 -26.86 8.26 13.84
N PHE A 304 -26.27 8.89 12.82
CA PHE A 304 -26.10 8.37 11.48
C PHE A 304 -24.92 9.06 10.80
N ALA A 305 -24.57 8.67 9.57
CA ALA A 305 -23.61 9.39 8.75
C ALA A 305 -24.19 9.74 7.39
N ARG A 306 -23.62 10.74 6.71
CA ARG A 306 -24.06 11.12 5.37
C ARG A 306 -22.94 11.77 4.56
N PRO A 307 -22.84 11.49 3.25
CA PRO A 307 -22.05 12.30 2.34
C PRO A 307 -22.75 13.62 2.03
N PHE A 308 -22.00 14.64 1.62
CA PHE A 308 -22.54 15.96 1.23
C PHE A 308 -21.96 16.43 -0.11
N VAL A 309 -22.64 17.37 -0.77
CA VAL A 309 -22.17 17.99 -2.02
C VAL A 309 -21.11 19.06 -1.71
N ALA A 310 -20.15 19.25 -2.61
CA ALA A 310 -19.13 20.30 -2.49
C ALA A 310 -19.78 21.71 -2.41
N GLY A 311 -19.13 22.62 -1.70
CA GLY A 311 -19.59 23.99 -1.43
C GLY A 311 -20.75 24.12 -0.43
N GLU A 312 -21.59 23.09 -0.30
CA GLU A 312 -22.89 23.18 0.36
C GLU A 312 -22.81 23.31 1.89
N ILE A 313 -22.01 22.46 2.54
CA ILE A 313 -21.79 22.49 3.99
C ILE A 313 -20.32 22.82 4.24
N ALA A 314 -19.98 24.11 4.29
CA ALA A 314 -18.60 24.59 4.43
C ALA A 314 -17.95 24.17 5.77
N GLN A 315 -18.62 24.38 6.90
CA GLN A 315 -18.01 24.15 8.23
C GLN A 315 -18.48 22.85 8.86
N PHE A 316 -19.71 22.81 9.36
CA PHE A 316 -20.32 21.61 9.97
C PHE A 316 -21.83 21.58 9.64
N PRO A 317 -22.42 20.40 9.40
CA PRO A 317 -23.86 20.28 9.23
C PRO A 317 -24.60 20.51 10.56
N GLN A 318 -25.75 21.19 10.49
CA GLN A 318 -26.77 21.25 11.54
C GLN A 318 -28.12 20.82 10.98
N LEU A 319 -28.87 20.03 11.75
CA LEU A 319 -30.23 19.63 11.39
C LEU A 319 -31.24 20.73 11.74
N THR A 320 -32.27 20.86 10.91
CA THR A 320 -33.43 21.73 11.15
C THR A 320 -34.71 20.90 11.11
N LEU A 321 -35.65 21.19 12.02
CA LEU A 321 -37.00 20.64 12.01
C LEU A 321 -37.98 21.81 11.88
N ASN A 322 -38.83 21.79 10.85
CA ASN A 322 -39.76 22.88 10.53
C ASN A 322 -39.07 24.28 10.48
N GLY A 323 -37.85 24.31 9.93
CA GLY A 323 -37.01 25.51 9.84
C GLY A 323 -36.29 25.92 11.15
N GLN A 324 -36.61 25.29 12.29
CA GLN A 324 -35.95 25.56 13.56
C GLN A 324 -34.68 24.69 13.72
N PRO A 325 -33.50 25.27 14.05
CA PRO A 325 -32.28 24.49 14.24
C PRO A 325 -32.35 23.58 15.48
N LEU A 326 -31.98 22.31 15.31
CA LEU A 326 -31.84 21.34 16.39
C LEU A 326 -30.42 21.39 16.97
N PRO A 327 -30.23 21.06 18.27
CA PRO A 327 -28.91 20.72 18.80
C PRO A 327 -28.33 19.56 17.99
N THR A 328 -27.27 19.82 17.22
CA THR A 328 -26.68 18.84 16.31
C THR A 328 -25.18 18.80 16.54
N GLN A 329 -24.64 17.63 16.82
CA GLN A 329 -23.21 17.34 16.82
C GLN A 329 -22.82 16.77 15.46
N ALA A 330 -21.64 17.14 14.97
CA ALA A 330 -21.15 16.74 13.66
C ALA A 330 -19.65 16.44 13.66
N ASP A 331 -19.31 15.16 13.69
CA ASP A 331 -17.95 14.65 13.57
C ASP A 331 -17.61 14.46 12.08
N VAL A 332 -17.04 15.51 11.47
CA VAL A 332 -16.59 15.51 10.08
C VAL A 332 -15.46 14.50 9.91
N LYS A 333 -15.65 13.52 9.01
CA LYS A 333 -14.68 12.45 8.71
C LYS A 333 -13.88 12.72 7.44
N GLN A 334 -14.47 13.45 6.50
CA GLN A 334 -13.80 13.84 5.25
C GLN A 334 -14.20 15.25 4.83
N ARG A 335 -13.28 15.96 4.14
CA ARG A 335 -13.56 17.22 3.45
C ARG A 335 -13.35 17.12 1.94
N HIS A 336 -14.01 18.01 1.21
CA HIS A 336 -13.83 18.22 -0.23
C HIS A 336 -12.64 19.15 -0.50
N PRO A 337 -12.13 19.23 -1.75
CA PRO A 337 -11.04 20.14 -2.12
C PRO A 337 -11.29 21.63 -1.87
N ASP A 338 -12.53 22.09 -1.79
CA ASP A 338 -12.89 23.48 -1.42
C ASP A 338 -12.84 23.75 0.11
N GLY A 339 -12.63 22.70 0.91
CA GLY A 339 -12.68 22.72 2.37
C GLY A 339 -14.05 22.39 2.97
N SER A 340 -15.10 22.24 2.16
CA SER A 340 -16.44 21.84 2.64
C SER A 340 -16.48 20.38 3.14
N VAL A 341 -17.55 20.02 3.86
CA VAL A 341 -17.75 18.67 4.38
C VAL A 341 -18.07 17.71 3.24
N ARG A 342 -17.32 16.61 3.16
CA ARG A 342 -17.56 15.51 2.20
C ARG A 342 -18.28 14.34 2.85
N HIS A 343 -17.95 14.02 4.11
CA HIS A 343 -18.62 13.01 4.92
C HIS A 343 -18.56 13.40 6.40
N ALA A 344 -19.67 13.22 7.13
CA ALA A 344 -19.74 13.44 8.58
C ALA A 344 -20.65 12.43 9.27
N ILE A 345 -20.33 12.10 10.52
CA ILE A 345 -21.25 11.45 11.46
C ILE A 345 -22.02 12.55 12.20
N ILE A 346 -23.33 12.44 12.24
CA ILE A 346 -24.27 13.44 12.75
C ILE A 346 -25.03 12.83 13.92
N SER A 347 -25.12 13.54 15.04
CA SER A 347 -25.88 13.11 16.23
C SER A 347 -26.83 14.20 16.72
N THR A 348 -28.07 13.82 17.03
CA THR A 348 -29.11 14.67 17.61
C THR A 348 -29.99 13.86 18.56
N VAL A 349 -30.71 14.54 19.46
CA VAL A 349 -31.86 13.96 20.17
C VAL A 349 -33.12 14.60 19.60
N LEU A 350 -34.01 13.79 19.02
CA LEU A 350 -35.30 14.25 18.49
C LEU A 350 -36.30 14.38 19.64
N PRO A 351 -36.90 15.56 19.89
CA PRO A 351 -37.78 15.76 21.04
C PRO A 351 -38.98 14.81 21.07
N THR A 352 -39.65 14.64 19.92
CA THR A 352 -40.78 13.72 19.74
C THR A 352 -40.85 13.24 18.29
N VAL A 353 -41.26 11.98 18.08
CA VAL A 353 -41.65 11.43 16.77
C VAL A 353 -42.98 10.70 16.95
N ALA A 354 -44.07 11.28 16.44
CA ALA A 354 -45.42 10.71 16.64
C ALA A 354 -45.57 9.32 15.99
N ALA A 355 -46.54 8.54 16.47
CA ALA A 355 -46.84 7.20 15.94
C ALA A 355 -47.15 7.26 14.43
N GLY A 356 -46.53 6.40 13.63
CA GLY A 356 -46.67 6.38 12.16
C GLY A 356 -46.18 7.63 11.42
N ALA A 357 -45.62 8.63 12.11
CA ALA A 357 -45.30 9.92 11.52
C ALA A 357 -43.89 9.99 10.92
N SER A 358 -43.73 10.87 9.92
CA SER A 358 -42.47 11.16 9.24
C SER A 358 -42.04 12.61 9.48
N LEU A 359 -40.76 12.82 9.84
CA LEU A 359 -40.15 14.14 10.03
C LEU A 359 -39.15 14.41 8.90
N LYS A 360 -39.29 15.56 8.21
CA LYS A 360 -38.27 16.09 7.29
C LYS A 360 -37.23 16.86 8.10
N LEU A 361 -35.96 16.44 8.04
CA LEU A 361 -34.84 17.14 8.68
C LEU A 361 -33.89 17.70 7.60
N ASN A 362 -33.95 19.01 7.35
CA ASN A 362 -33.08 19.68 6.37
C ASN A 362 -31.75 20.09 7.01
N PHE A 363 -30.69 20.21 6.20
CA PHE A 363 -29.38 20.63 6.68
C PHE A 363 -29.11 22.13 6.45
N ILE A 364 -28.45 22.76 7.42
CA ILE A 364 -27.86 24.09 7.32
C ILE A 364 -26.39 24.07 7.82
N ASN A 365 -25.66 25.16 7.61
CA ASN A 365 -24.32 25.34 8.15
C ASN A 365 -24.35 25.82 9.61
N GLN A 366 -23.52 25.21 10.46
CA GLN A 366 -23.16 25.74 11.79
C GLN A 366 -21.64 25.90 11.95
N ALA A 367 -21.23 26.84 12.81
CA ALA A 367 -19.83 27.21 13.00
C ALA A 367 -18.98 26.17 13.77
N THR A 368 -19.61 25.26 14.52
CA THR A 368 -18.92 24.26 15.35
C THR A 368 -19.65 22.92 15.30
N GLY A 369 -18.91 21.80 15.23
CA GLY A 369 -19.49 20.46 15.29
C GLY A 369 -19.90 19.96 16.68
N ARG A 370 -20.00 20.85 17.68
CA ARG A 370 -20.24 20.55 19.11
C ARG A 370 -19.29 19.52 19.75
N GLN A 371 -18.01 19.54 19.37
CA GLN A 371 -17.03 18.58 19.88
C GLN A 371 -16.49 18.89 21.29
N GLN A 372 -16.95 19.98 21.90
CA GLN A 372 -16.66 20.35 23.30
C GLN A 372 -17.72 19.75 24.24
N GLY A 373 -17.36 19.55 25.52
CA GLY A 373 -18.31 19.03 26.52
C GLY A 373 -18.54 17.52 26.52
N ALA A 374 -17.81 16.77 25.68
CA ALA A 374 -17.84 15.31 25.67
C ALA A 374 -17.56 14.69 27.05
N PRO A 375 -18.28 13.63 27.47
CA PRO A 375 -18.04 12.96 28.75
C PRO A 375 -16.63 12.36 28.79
N ASN A 376 -15.84 12.78 29.78
CA ASN A 376 -14.53 12.19 30.05
C ASN A 376 -14.66 10.80 30.70
N LYS A 377 -13.52 10.11 30.90
CA LYS A 377 -13.44 8.80 31.58
C LYS A 377 -14.23 8.72 32.89
N THR A 378 -14.13 9.74 33.76
CA THR A 378 -14.86 9.79 35.03
C THR A 378 -16.37 9.88 34.83
N ALA A 379 -16.82 10.70 33.87
CA ALA A 379 -18.24 10.81 33.53
C ALA A 379 -18.78 9.52 32.89
N MET A 380 -18.06 8.90 31.95
CA MET A 380 -18.45 7.63 31.32
C MET A 380 -18.50 6.46 32.32
N LEU A 381 -17.69 6.50 33.39
CA LEU A 381 -17.72 5.52 34.48
C LEU A 381 -18.79 5.79 35.55
N ALA A 382 -19.50 6.93 35.51
CA ALA A 382 -20.46 7.31 36.53
C ALA A 382 -21.72 6.40 36.55
N ALA A 383 -22.32 6.24 37.74
CA ALA A 383 -23.35 5.23 37.99
C ALA A 383 -24.65 5.42 37.21
N ASN A 384 -24.96 6.67 36.82
CA ASN A 384 -26.13 7.04 36.01
C ASN A 384 -26.17 6.33 34.64
N TYR A 385 -25.02 6.06 34.02
CA TYR A 385 -24.97 5.30 32.76
C TYR A 385 -25.11 3.78 32.94
N ASN A 386 -25.01 3.28 34.17
CA ASN A 386 -24.93 1.85 34.49
C ASN A 386 -23.87 1.10 33.62
N PHE A 387 -22.80 1.80 33.21
CA PHE A 387 -21.92 1.33 32.13
C PHE A 387 -21.02 0.17 32.56
N ASP A 388 -21.39 -1.03 32.11
CA ASP A 388 -20.46 -2.09 31.71
C ASP A 388 -21.06 -2.91 30.56
N ALA A 389 -20.20 -3.56 29.81
CA ALA A 389 -20.51 -4.53 28.78
C ALA A 389 -19.46 -5.65 28.85
N THR A 390 -19.91 -6.90 29.00
CA THR A 390 -19.03 -8.05 29.25
C THR A 390 -19.17 -9.07 28.14
N ILE A 391 -18.03 -9.53 27.60
CA ILE A 391 -17.94 -10.76 26.82
C ILE A 391 -17.52 -11.87 27.80
N GLU A 392 -18.41 -12.84 27.99
CA GLU A 392 -18.11 -14.09 28.68
C GLU A 392 -17.88 -15.20 27.65
N ALA A 393 -16.82 -15.99 27.86
CA ALA A 393 -16.42 -17.09 27.00
C ALA A 393 -16.08 -18.33 27.83
N LYS A 394 -16.85 -19.41 27.62
CA LYS A 394 -16.68 -20.69 28.31
C LYS A 394 -16.11 -21.73 27.35
N PHE A 395 -14.83 -22.05 27.54
CA PHE A 395 -14.15 -23.18 26.91
C PHE A 395 -14.35 -24.44 27.80
N ALA A 396 -14.40 -25.63 27.19
CA ALA A 396 -14.90 -26.89 27.78
C ALA A 396 -14.51 -27.16 29.24
N ASP A 397 -13.29 -27.59 29.53
CA ASP A 397 -12.82 -27.93 30.89
C ASP A 397 -12.09 -26.77 31.59
N LEU A 398 -12.15 -25.56 31.02
CA LEU A 398 -11.43 -24.38 31.51
C LEU A 398 -12.32 -23.44 32.36
N PRO A 399 -11.75 -22.54 33.17
CA PRO A 399 -12.49 -21.48 33.83
C PRO A 399 -13.28 -20.60 32.86
N LEU A 400 -14.30 -19.91 33.37
CA LEU A 400 -15.01 -18.89 32.60
C LEU A 400 -14.08 -17.67 32.39
N HIS A 401 -13.85 -17.28 31.14
CA HIS A 401 -13.23 -16.00 30.82
C HIS A 401 -14.32 -14.94 30.78
N ALA A 402 -14.09 -13.78 31.41
CA ALA A 402 -14.99 -12.65 31.40
C ALA A 402 -14.18 -11.36 31.18
N VAL A 403 -14.49 -10.61 30.13
CA VAL A 403 -13.80 -9.36 29.78
C VAL A 403 -14.78 -8.20 29.78
N SER A 404 -14.48 -7.17 30.57
CA SER A 404 -15.33 -6.01 30.85
C SER A 404 -14.86 -4.76 30.10
N ALA A 405 -15.79 -4.14 29.36
CA ALA A 405 -15.59 -2.85 28.70
C ALA A 405 -15.29 -1.73 29.71
N ARG A 406 -15.90 -1.78 30.89
CA ARG A 406 -15.62 -0.86 32.00
C ARG A 406 -14.20 -1.01 32.52
N ALA A 407 -13.68 -2.23 32.61
CA ALA A 407 -12.29 -2.49 33.01
C ALA A 407 -11.28 -1.98 31.96
N MET A 408 -11.58 -2.14 30.66
CA MET A 408 -10.77 -1.56 29.58
C MET A 408 -10.74 -0.02 29.65
N LEU A 409 -11.88 0.62 29.91
CA LEU A 409 -11.97 2.07 30.11
C LEU A 409 -11.22 2.52 31.37
N GLN A 410 -11.29 1.76 32.47
CA GLN A 410 -10.55 2.03 33.70
C GLN A 410 -9.02 1.95 33.49
N GLN A 411 -8.55 1.08 32.58
CA GLN A 411 -7.13 0.90 32.23
C GLN A 411 -6.69 1.72 30.99
N ASP A 412 -7.48 2.74 30.59
CA ASP A 412 -7.19 3.65 29.47
C ASP A 412 -6.98 2.97 28.11
N LYS A 413 -7.51 1.76 27.91
CA LYS A 413 -7.48 1.03 26.63
C LYS A 413 -8.65 1.47 25.73
N PHE A 414 -8.72 2.75 25.43
CA PHE A 414 -9.74 3.33 24.56
C PHE A 414 -9.25 4.48 23.68
N SER A 415 -10.00 4.75 22.60
CA SER A 415 -9.88 5.95 21.77
C SER A 415 -11.26 6.53 21.44
N TYR A 416 -11.33 7.81 21.08
CA TYR A 416 -12.59 8.43 20.63
C TYR A 416 -12.82 8.17 19.13
N TRP A 417 -14.05 7.78 18.78
CA TRP A 417 -14.53 7.71 17.40
C TRP A 417 -15.46 8.86 17.05
N THR A 418 -16.34 9.26 17.95
CA THR A 418 -17.07 10.54 17.92
C THR A 418 -16.94 11.20 19.28
N GLN A 419 -16.87 12.52 19.33
CA GLN A 419 -16.59 13.24 20.57
C GLN A 419 -17.40 14.52 20.60
N GLY A 420 -18.36 14.62 21.51
CA GLY A 420 -19.20 15.81 21.71
C GLY A 420 -20.27 15.66 22.80
N ASP A 421 -21.00 16.74 23.04
CA ASP A 421 -21.98 16.89 24.13
C ASP A 421 -23.26 16.04 23.96
N ILE A 422 -23.63 15.67 22.74
CA ILE A 422 -24.86 14.93 22.42
C ILE A 422 -24.63 13.42 22.40
N ALA A 423 -23.57 12.96 21.74
CA ALA A 423 -23.21 11.55 21.65
C ALA A 423 -21.70 11.36 21.55
N THR A 424 -21.12 10.52 22.40
CA THR A 424 -19.68 10.23 22.37
C THR A 424 -19.46 8.73 22.23
N THR A 425 -18.92 8.31 21.09
CA THR A 425 -18.57 6.92 20.79
C THR A 425 -17.09 6.70 21.09
N ILE A 426 -16.77 5.78 21.99
CA ILE A 426 -15.40 5.30 22.22
C ILE A 426 -15.20 3.88 21.68
N LEU A 427 -13.98 3.60 21.23
CA LEU A 427 -13.52 2.27 20.81
C LEU A 427 -12.64 1.70 21.93
N LEU A 428 -13.11 0.64 22.58
CA LEU A 428 -12.40 -0.09 23.62
C LEU A 428 -11.79 -1.34 23.00
N VAL A 429 -10.50 -1.26 22.66
CA VAL A 429 -9.74 -2.33 22.00
C VAL A 429 -8.28 -2.26 22.42
N ASP A 430 -7.66 -3.42 22.66
CA ASP A 430 -6.25 -3.47 23.07
C ASP A 430 -5.36 -4.11 21.99
N HIS A 431 -4.71 -3.24 21.21
CA HIS A 431 -3.74 -3.65 20.18
C HIS A 431 -2.29 -3.71 20.70
N SER A 432 -2.01 -3.52 22.00
CA SER A 432 -0.66 -3.64 22.56
C SER A 432 -0.04 -5.03 22.36
N VAL A 433 1.27 -5.17 22.59
CA VAL A 433 2.00 -6.45 22.47
C VAL A 433 1.58 -7.44 23.59
N ASP A 434 1.35 -6.93 24.80
CA ASP A 434 1.00 -7.74 25.98
C ASP A 434 -0.43 -8.31 25.93
N ARG A 435 -1.31 -7.59 25.22
CA ARG A 435 -2.71 -7.98 24.95
C ARG A 435 -3.47 -8.43 26.20
N PRO A 436 -3.43 -7.73 27.35
CA PRO A 436 -3.95 -8.22 28.64
C PRO A 436 -5.43 -8.64 28.62
N PHE A 437 -6.22 -8.13 27.69
CA PHE A 437 -7.65 -8.45 27.54
C PHE A 437 -7.96 -9.57 26.52
N ASP A 438 -6.99 -10.00 25.69
CA ASP A 438 -7.19 -11.13 24.78
C ASP A 438 -7.26 -12.45 25.59
N PHE A 439 -8.07 -13.41 25.14
CA PHE A 439 -8.35 -14.70 25.79
C PHE A 439 -8.35 -15.88 24.80
N GLY A 440 -8.49 -17.12 25.28
CA GLY A 440 -8.51 -18.33 24.44
C GLY A 440 -8.39 -19.60 25.29
N ALA A 441 -8.42 -20.76 24.64
CA ALA A 441 -8.25 -22.06 25.31
C ALA A 441 -6.83 -22.32 25.88
N ASP A 442 -5.88 -21.42 25.65
CA ASP A 442 -4.47 -21.59 25.99
C ASP A 442 -3.75 -20.23 26.20
N GLN A 443 -2.45 -20.31 26.48
CA GLN A 443 -1.54 -19.18 26.73
C GLN A 443 -1.41 -18.16 25.58
N HIS A 444 -1.68 -18.57 24.33
CA HIS A 444 -1.53 -17.69 23.16
C HIS A 444 -2.64 -16.66 23.07
N ARG A 445 -3.81 -16.96 23.67
CA ARG A 445 -4.93 -16.02 23.83
C ARG A 445 -5.32 -15.38 22.50
N SER A 446 -5.77 -16.21 21.56
CA SER A 446 -6.02 -15.82 20.17
C SER A 446 -7.26 -14.94 19.96
N VAL A 447 -8.25 -15.00 20.86
CA VAL A 447 -9.49 -14.22 20.76
C VAL A 447 -9.30 -12.84 21.38
N ARG A 448 -9.40 -11.81 20.55
CA ARG A 448 -9.44 -10.42 20.99
C ARG A 448 -10.88 -9.94 21.16
N PRO A 449 -11.28 -9.47 22.36
CA PRO A 449 -12.49 -8.69 22.55
C PRO A 449 -12.29 -7.23 22.15
N ALA A 450 -13.34 -6.60 21.66
CA ALA A 450 -13.46 -5.15 21.56
C ALA A 450 -14.90 -4.69 21.78
N PHE A 451 -15.08 -3.45 22.23
CA PHE A 451 -16.39 -2.84 22.47
C PHE A 451 -16.45 -1.43 21.89
N TYR A 452 -17.44 -1.10 21.07
CA TYR A 452 -17.65 0.27 20.60
C TYR A 452 -18.88 0.83 21.32
N ALA A 453 -18.67 1.81 22.21
CA ALA A 453 -19.67 2.27 23.17
C ALA A 453 -20.04 3.74 22.92
N THR A 454 -21.30 4.00 22.54
CA THR A 454 -21.87 5.34 22.31
C THR A 454 -22.68 5.79 23.51
N PHE A 455 -22.14 6.75 24.26
CA PHE A 455 -22.76 7.39 25.41
C PHE A 455 -23.64 8.56 24.98
N TRP A 456 -24.84 8.67 25.54
CA TRP A 456 -25.81 9.75 25.27
C TRP A 456 -26.07 10.55 26.56
N PRO A 457 -25.34 11.66 26.82
CA PRO A 457 -25.33 12.31 28.14
C PRO A 457 -26.70 12.83 28.58
N ALA A 458 -27.47 13.43 27.66
CA ALA A 458 -28.81 13.93 27.94
C ALA A 458 -29.84 12.83 28.29
N LEU A 459 -29.55 11.57 27.97
CA LEU A 459 -30.46 10.43 28.14
C LEU A 459 -30.00 9.45 29.22
N ASN A 460 -28.75 9.55 29.68
CA ASN A 460 -28.06 8.54 30.51
C ASN A 460 -28.04 7.12 29.92
N LYS A 461 -28.34 6.95 28.61
CA LYS A 461 -28.26 5.66 27.91
C LYS A 461 -26.89 5.46 27.24
N VAL A 462 -26.51 4.21 27.08
CA VAL A 462 -25.34 3.78 26.31
C VAL A 462 -25.76 2.70 25.33
N GLN A 463 -25.31 2.78 24.08
CA GLN A 463 -25.38 1.68 23.11
C GLN A 463 -23.99 1.07 22.99
N VAL A 464 -23.88 -0.26 22.99
CA VAL A 464 -22.60 -0.97 22.90
C VAL A 464 -22.65 -2.02 21.78
N ARG A 465 -21.72 -1.90 20.84
CA ARG A 465 -21.33 -2.98 19.94
C ARG A 465 -20.28 -3.85 20.61
N TYR A 466 -20.52 -5.16 20.64
CA TYR A 466 -19.61 -6.20 21.09
C TYR A 466 -18.92 -6.79 19.86
N VAL A 467 -17.61 -7.01 19.93
CA VAL A 467 -16.82 -7.64 18.86
C VAL A 467 -15.91 -8.69 19.48
N GLY A 468 -15.84 -9.86 18.86
CA GLY A 468 -14.76 -10.82 19.07
C GLY A 468 -14.07 -11.11 17.75
N GLU A 469 -12.74 -11.21 17.75
CA GLU A 469 -11.97 -11.41 16.53
C GLU A 469 -10.69 -12.23 16.75
N ILE A 470 -10.30 -13.07 15.80
CA ILE A 470 -9.01 -13.78 15.78
C ILE A 470 -8.22 -13.30 14.57
N THR A 471 -7.61 -12.12 14.70
CA THR A 471 -7.02 -11.38 13.57
C THR A 471 -5.51 -11.23 13.66
N ASN A 472 -4.91 -11.44 14.83
CA ASN A 472 -3.50 -11.12 15.06
C ASN A 472 -2.56 -12.09 14.32
N SER A 473 -1.75 -11.56 13.42
CA SER A 473 -0.79 -12.29 12.56
C SER A 473 0.18 -13.23 13.30
N LEU A 474 0.38 -13.07 14.60
CA LEU A 474 1.29 -13.89 15.41
C LEU A 474 0.60 -15.02 16.21
N VAL A 475 -0.73 -15.04 16.29
CA VAL A 475 -1.48 -16.02 17.13
C VAL A 475 -2.75 -16.56 16.46
N LEU A 476 -2.76 -16.68 15.13
CA LEU A 476 -3.86 -17.26 14.37
C LEU A 476 -4.06 -18.74 14.72
N GLN A 477 -5.23 -19.08 15.26
CA GLN A 477 -5.63 -20.43 15.69
C GLN A 477 -7.16 -20.45 15.86
N ASP A 478 -7.82 -21.51 15.38
CA ASP A 478 -9.27 -21.68 15.56
C ASP A 478 -9.63 -21.95 17.04
N GLN A 479 -10.77 -21.45 17.49
CA GLN A 479 -11.22 -21.53 18.89
C GLN A 479 -12.71 -21.93 18.95
N LEU A 480 -13.07 -22.71 19.98
CA LEU A 480 -14.44 -23.20 20.20
C LEU A 480 -14.86 -22.93 21.65
N TYR A 481 -15.93 -22.16 21.85
CA TYR A 481 -16.42 -21.78 23.18
C TYR A 481 -17.91 -21.42 23.16
N ASP A 482 -18.58 -21.52 24.31
CA ASP A 482 -19.89 -20.90 24.49
C ASP A 482 -19.69 -19.40 24.78
N VAL A 483 -20.41 -18.53 24.06
CA VAL A 483 -20.35 -17.07 24.25
C VAL A 483 -21.61 -16.55 24.92
N THR A 484 -21.43 -15.66 25.89
CA THR A 484 -22.53 -14.90 26.52
C THR A 484 -22.15 -13.42 26.52
N LEU A 485 -23.06 -12.56 26.05
CA LEU A 485 -22.89 -11.11 26.05
C LEU A 485 -23.80 -10.50 27.12
N LYS A 486 -23.21 -9.77 28.08
CA LYS A 486 -23.95 -9.13 29.18
C LYS A 486 -23.77 -7.63 29.17
N GLY A 487 -24.81 -6.89 29.57
CA GLY A 487 -24.77 -5.43 29.66
C GLY A 487 -25.39 -4.89 30.96
N GLY A 488 -24.82 -3.81 31.47
CA GLY A 488 -25.18 -3.18 32.75
C GLY A 488 -24.20 -3.55 33.87
N GLN A 489 -23.82 -2.57 34.68
CA GLN A 489 -22.83 -2.70 35.75
C GLN A 489 -23.42 -3.14 37.09
N LEU A 490 -24.61 -2.64 37.44
CA LEU A 490 -25.27 -2.87 38.74
C LEU A 490 -26.06 -4.18 38.75
N ASN A 491 -26.72 -4.49 37.64
CA ASN A 491 -27.46 -5.74 37.41
C ASN A 491 -27.19 -6.18 35.96
N PRO A 492 -26.12 -6.97 35.70
CA PRO A 492 -25.74 -7.37 34.35
C PRO A 492 -26.77 -8.31 33.72
N ALA A 493 -27.50 -7.83 32.72
CA ALA A 493 -28.48 -8.63 31.97
C ALA A 493 -27.81 -9.38 30.81
N VAL A 494 -28.22 -10.63 30.55
CA VAL A 494 -27.82 -11.36 29.34
C VAL A 494 -28.57 -10.80 28.14
N LEU A 495 -27.82 -10.34 27.14
CA LEU A 495 -28.34 -9.73 25.90
C LEU A 495 -28.23 -10.71 24.72
N TYR A 496 -27.28 -11.63 24.76
CA TYR A 496 -27.09 -12.68 23.76
C TYR A 496 -26.37 -13.88 24.37
N GLN A 497 -26.68 -15.09 23.88
CA GLN A 497 -25.91 -16.29 24.18
C GLN A 497 -25.92 -17.23 22.98
N GLN A 498 -24.80 -17.91 22.73
CA GLN A 498 -24.67 -18.95 21.70
C GLN A 498 -23.67 -20.02 22.17
N ALA A 499 -24.11 -21.27 22.22
CA ALA A 499 -23.25 -22.40 22.53
C ALA A 499 -22.38 -22.81 21.33
N ALA A 500 -21.23 -23.42 21.60
CA ALA A 500 -20.32 -24.01 20.61
C ALA A 500 -19.98 -23.07 19.42
N LEU A 501 -19.63 -21.81 19.70
CA LEU A 501 -19.27 -20.81 18.70
C LEU A 501 -17.98 -21.23 17.94
N PRO A 502 -18.04 -21.50 16.63
CA PRO A 502 -16.87 -21.93 15.85
C PRO A 502 -16.05 -20.72 15.40
N HIS A 503 -15.33 -20.09 16.32
CA HIS A 503 -14.53 -18.89 16.05
C HIS A 503 -13.27 -19.28 15.25
N GLN A 504 -13.40 -19.25 13.93
CA GLN A 504 -12.30 -19.54 13.00
C GLN A 504 -11.25 -18.41 13.03
N ALA A 505 -9.98 -18.75 12.87
CA ALA A 505 -8.92 -17.78 12.65
C ALA A 505 -9.20 -16.93 11.39
N MET A 506 -8.71 -15.69 11.40
CA MET A 506 -8.92 -14.70 10.33
C MET A 506 -10.39 -14.27 10.15
N THR A 507 -11.23 -14.49 11.16
CA THR A 507 -12.63 -14.03 11.17
C THR A 507 -12.89 -13.08 12.34
N ARG A 508 -14.05 -12.42 12.30
CA ARG A 508 -14.58 -11.61 13.40
C ARG A 508 -16.10 -11.66 13.44
N TRP A 509 -16.68 -11.48 14.61
CA TRP A 509 -18.12 -11.52 14.83
C TRP A 509 -18.59 -10.33 15.66
N THR A 510 -19.86 -9.94 15.53
CA THR A 510 -20.41 -8.79 16.26
C THR A 510 -21.90 -8.88 16.57
N ARG A 511 -22.32 -8.14 17.61
CA ARG A 511 -23.70 -7.79 17.98
C ARG A 511 -23.72 -6.37 18.55
N GLN A 512 -24.85 -5.67 18.45
CA GLN A 512 -25.03 -4.34 19.05
C GLN A 512 -26.34 -4.27 19.83
N PHE A 513 -26.28 -3.70 21.04
CA PHE A 513 -27.40 -3.59 21.97
C PHE A 513 -27.37 -2.25 22.72
N TRP A 514 -28.51 -1.79 23.19
CA TRP A 514 -28.58 -0.79 24.26
C TRP A 514 -28.31 -1.44 25.62
N LEU A 515 -27.72 -0.70 26.56
CA LEU A 515 -27.68 -1.13 27.96
C LEU A 515 -29.05 -0.90 28.61
N GLY A 516 -29.62 -1.96 29.19
CA GLY A 516 -30.99 -1.95 29.72
C GLY A 516 -32.04 -2.09 28.61
N GLU A 517 -33.06 -1.24 28.65
CA GLU A 517 -34.18 -1.23 27.70
C GLU A 517 -33.72 -0.84 26.28
N GLN A 518 -34.00 -1.73 25.32
CA GLN A 518 -33.75 -1.50 23.89
C GLN A 518 -34.69 -0.44 23.33
N LEU A 519 -34.17 0.46 22.48
CA LEU A 519 -34.99 1.46 21.82
C LEU A 519 -35.63 0.90 20.53
N PRO A 520 -36.89 1.25 20.22
CA PRO A 520 -37.51 0.87 18.96
C PRO A 520 -36.77 1.44 17.74
N VAL A 521 -36.77 0.70 16.63
CA VAL A 521 -36.18 1.15 15.37
C VAL A 521 -37.06 2.17 14.65
N VAL A 522 -36.41 3.05 13.89
CA VAL A 522 -37.01 4.03 12.97
C VAL A 522 -36.51 3.78 11.54
N SER A 523 -37.31 4.13 10.54
CA SER A 523 -36.84 4.20 9.15
C SER A 523 -36.11 5.54 8.95
N LEU A 524 -34.98 5.52 8.24
CA LEU A 524 -34.16 6.70 7.92
C LEU A 524 -33.88 6.74 6.42
N ASN A 525 -34.64 7.55 5.68
CA ASN A 525 -34.40 7.74 4.25
C ASN A 525 -33.43 8.93 4.05
N HIS A 526 -32.26 8.65 3.49
CA HIS A 526 -31.20 9.64 3.27
C HIS A 526 -31.38 10.49 1.99
N GLN A 527 -32.48 10.27 1.25
CA GLN A 527 -32.82 10.79 -0.07
C GLN A 527 -31.83 10.36 -1.17
N LEU A 528 -32.12 9.24 -1.84
CA LEU A 528 -31.26 8.66 -2.88
C LEU A 528 -30.89 9.67 -3.99
N ALA A 529 -31.85 10.48 -4.45
CA ALA A 529 -31.58 11.52 -5.46
C ALA A 529 -30.49 12.52 -5.01
N TYR A 530 -30.46 12.86 -3.71
CA TYR A 530 -29.38 13.66 -3.13
C TYR A 530 -28.09 12.84 -2.96
N LEU A 531 -28.16 11.60 -2.46
CA LEU A 531 -26.97 10.74 -2.35
C LEU A 531 -26.25 10.58 -3.69
N SER A 532 -27.00 10.45 -4.79
CA SER A 532 -26.46 10.46 -6.15
C SER A 532 -25.67 11.74 -6.47
N LYS A 533 -26.17 12.94 -6.10
CA LYS A 533 -25.44 14.22 -6.31
C LYS A 533 -24.04 14.21 -5.70
N THR A 534 -23.85 13.57 -4.55
CA THR A 534 -22.56 13.56 -3.81
C THR A 534 -21.44 12.78 -4.51
N ARG A 535 -21.74 12.02 -5.57
CA ARG A 535 -20.87 11.03 -6.23
C ARG A 535 -20.34 9.90 -5.34
N LEU A 536 -20.55 9.94 -4.01
CA LEU A 536 -20.21 8.83 -3.11
C LEU A 536 -21.19 7.65 -3.22
N VAL A 537 -22.39 7.86 -3.79
CA VAL A 537 -23.29 6.79 -4.25
C VAL A 537 -23.41 6.85 -5.79
N PRO A 538 -23.45 5.70 -6.51
CA PRO A 538 -23.74 5.64 -7.93
C PRO A 538 -25.03 6.37 -8.30
N ASN A 539 -25.13 6.84 -9.54
CA ASN A 539 -26.31 7.57 -10.03
C ASN A 539 -27.47 6.61 -10.34
N PHE A 540 -27.98 5.93 -9.31
CA PHE A 540 -29.14 5.06 -9.40
C PHE A 540 -30.38 5.85 -9.81
N ASP A 541 -31.24 5.24 -10.63
CA ASP A 541 -32.48 5.81 -11.15
C ASP A 541 -33.50 6.09 -10.04
N SER A 542 -33.44 7.28 -9.44
CA SER A 542 -34.34 7.68 -8.35
C SER A 542 -35.80 7.88 -8.76
N SER A 543 -36.21 7.52 -9.98
CA SER A 543 -37.62 7.35 -10.35
C SER A 543 -38.20 5.98 -9.96
N ARG A 544 -37.36 5.01 -9.55
CA ARG A 544 -37.82 3.72 -9.01
C ARG A 544 -38.27 3.86 -7.57
N GLU A 545 -39.31 3.11 -7.23
CA GLU A 545 -39.83 2.98 -5.86
C GLU A 545 -39.85 1.50 -5.46
N ILE A 546 -39.33 1.18 -4.28
CA ILE A 546 -39.43 -0.17 -3.71
C ILE A 546 -40.75 -0.27 -2.95
N SER A 547 -41.73 -0.98 -3.53
CA SER A 547 -43.06 -1.09 -2.90
C SER A 547 -43.01 -1.80 -1.54
N ASP A 548 -43.91 -1.47 -0.62
CA ASP A 548 -44.02 -2.14 0.68
C ASP A 548 -44.21 -3.67 0.54
N ALA A 549 -44.98 -4.12 -0.45
CA ALA A 549 -45.12 -5.54 -0.75
C ALA A 549 -43.77 -6.20 -1.12
N THR A 550 -42.89 -5.48 -1.84
CA THR A 550 -41.53 -5.93 -2.11
C THR A 550 -40.71 -5.98 -0.82
N ILE A 551 -40.76 -4.93 0.01
CA ILE A 551 -40.04 -4.85 1.29
C ILE A 551 -40.45 -6.02 2.20
N GLN A 552 -41.75 -6.20 2.41
CA GLN A 552 -42.32 -7.25 3.25
C GLN A 552 -41.92 -8.65 2.76
N THR A 553 -41.91 -8.86 1.43
CA THR A 553 -41.43 -10.12 0.83
C THR A 553 -39.94 -10.37 1.13
N GLN A 554 -39.09 -9.34 1.06
CA GLN A 554 -37.66 -9.48 1.39
C GLN A 554 -37.45 -9.73 2.88
N TYR A 555 -38.22 -9.06 3.74
CA TYR A 555 -38.12 -9.21 5.19
C TYR A 555 -38.60 -10.59 5.66
N GLN A 556 -39.73 -11.10 5.16
CA GLN A 556 -40.18 -12.48 5.42
C GLN A 556 -39.16 -13.52 4.92
N SER A 557 -38.46 -13.25 3.81
CA SER A 557 -37.37 -14.11 3.34
C SER A 557 -36.14 -14.10 4.28
N TRP A 558 -35.90 -12.99 4.98
CA TRP A 558 -34.85 -12.82 5.99
C TRP A 558 -35.21 -13.43 7.34
N GLU A 559 -36.45 -13.26 7.84
CA GLU A 559 -36.95 -13.86 9.08
C GLU A 559 -36.84 -15.41 9.08
N ASN A 560 -36.84 -16.01 7.89
CA ASN A 560 -36.64 -17.45 7.68
C ASN A 560 -35.17 -17.84 7.39
N LYS A 561 -34.18 -17.07 7.90
CA LYS A 561 -32.75 -17.37 7.79
C LYS A 561 -32.05 -17.49 9.14
N ASP A 562 -31.18 -18.49 9.22
CA ASP A 562 -30.17 -18.59 10.27
C ASP A 562 -29.28 -17.34 10.23
N SER A 563 -29.22 -16.64 11.36
CA SER A 563 -28.53 -15.36 11.52
C SER A 563 -27.79 -15.25 12.87
N ALA A 564 -27.49 -16.38 13.52
CA ALA A 564 -26.59 -16.43 14.66
C ALA A 564 -25.14 -16.11 14.21
N LEU A 565 -24.18 -16.11 15.13
CA LEU A 565 -22.79 -15.84 14.77
C LEU A 565 -22.26 -17.03 13.94
N TYR A 566 -21.60 -16.75 12.81
CA TYR A 566 -21.15 -17.68 11.76
C TYR A 566 -22.23 -18.28 10.84
N ASP A 567 -23.49 -17.81 10.92
CA ASP A 567 -24.54 -18.18 9.98
C ASP A 567 -24.54 -17.36 8.68
N GLY A 568 -25.16 -17.93 7.64
CA GLY A 568 -25.08 -17.40 6.29
C GLY A 568 -25.96 -16.16 6.05
N GLY A 569 -27.12 -16.07 6.70
CA GLY A 569 -28.14 -15.10 6.31
C GLY A 569 -28.53 -15.25 4.83
N LEU A 570 -28.21 -14.24 4.01
CA LEU A 570 -28.35 -14.26 2.55
C LEU A 570 -27.02 -14.40 1.79
N TRP A 571 -25.89 -14.63 2.47
CA TRP A 571 -24.59 -14.84 1.84
C TRP A 571 -24.35 -16.29 1.39
N ALA A 572 -23.69 -16.47 0.25
CA ALA A 572 -23.10 -17.76 -0.12
C ALA A 572 -21.78 -17.98 0.64
N LYS A 573 -21.73 -18.92 1.60
CA LYS A 573 -20.52 -19.13 2.43
C LYS A 573 -19.25 -19.35 1.58
N PRO A 574 -19.25 -20.15 0.50
CA PRO A 574 -18.22 -20.09 -0.53
C PRO A 574 -18.54 -18.97 -1.52
N MET A 575 -17.71 -17.92 -1.57
CA MET A 575 -17.85 -16.84 -2.55
C MET A 575 -17.75 -17.38 -3.98
N ALA A 576 -16.97 -18.44 -4.23
CA ALA A 576 -16.81 -19.06 -5.56
C ALA A 576 -18.07 -19.79 -6.12
N ASN A 577 -19.22 -19.77 -5.42
CA ASN A 577 -20.46 -20.38 -5.90
C ASN A 577 -21.00 -19.67 -7.16
N ALA A 578 -20.93 -20.33 -8.31
CA ALA A 578 -21.35 -19.80 -9.60
C ALA A 578 -22.87 -19.48 -9.69
N GLY A 579 -23.23 -18.61 -10.63
CA GLY A 579 -24.60 -18.17 -10.91
C GLY A 579 -24.82 -16.68 -10.64
N GLY A 580 -25.95 -16.13 -11.11
CA GLY A 580 -26.38 -14.79 -10.73
C GLY A 580 -26.80 -14.75 -9.26
N ARG A 581 -26.25 -13.83 -8.47
CA ARG A 581 -26.49 -13.76 -7.02
C ARG A 581 -26.85 -12.35 -6.53
N PRO A 582 -27.65 -12.22 -5.45
CA PRO A 582 -28.05 -10.92 -4.91
C PRO A 582 -26.91 -10.10 -4.29
N ASP A 583 -25.79 -10.72 -3.91
CA ASP A 583 -24.62 -10.04 -3.35
C ASP A 583 -23.69 -9.39 -4.40
N LEU A 584 -23.74 -9.85 -5.66
CA LEU A 584 -22.85 -9.40 -6.73
C LEU A 584 -23.43 -8.18 -7.48
N GLY A 585 -22.57 -7.24 -7.90
CA GLY A 585 -22.95 -5.91 -8.41
C GLY A 585 -22.10 -4.83 -7.73
N LEU A 586 -22.35 -3.53 -7.96
CA LEU A 586 -21.63 -2.44 -7.25
C LEU A 586 -21.86 -2.47 -5.73
N TYR A 587 -23.08 -2.85 -5.33
CA TYR A 587 -23.49 -3.15 -3.96
C TYR A 587 -24.46 -4.36 -3.99
N PRO A 588 -24.60 -5.13 -2.91
CA PRO A 588 -25.66 -6.13 -2.77
C PRO A 588 -27.05 -5.54 -2.96
N ALA A 589 -27.98 -6.33 -3.50
CA ALA A 589 -29.35 -5.90 -3.81
C ALA A 589 -30.13 -5.44 -2.57
N TRP A 590 -29.89 -6.03 -1.39
CA TRP A 590 -30.47 -5.55 -0.14
C TRP A 590 -29.97 -4.15 0.24
N THR A 591 -28.67 -3.87 0.06
CA THR A 591 -28.07 -2.55 0.30
C THR A 591 -28.62 -1.51 -0.69
N VAL A 592 -28.82 -1.87 -1.96
CA VAL A 592 -29.45 -0.95 -2.93
C VAL A 592 -30.92 -0.68 -2.56
N ARG A 593 -31.74 -1.70 -2.28
CA ARG A 593 -33.15 -1.49 -1.87
C ARG A 593 -33.26 -0.65 -0.58
N TRP A 594 -32.30 -0.79 0.34
CA TRP A 594 -32.18 0.06 1.53
C TRP A 594 -31.87 1.52 1.17
N PHE A 595 -30.94 1.80 0.25
CA PHE A 595 -30.66 3.17 -0.24
C PHE A 595 -31.89 3.87 -0.82
N TYR A 596 -32.79 3.14 -1.50
CA TYR A 596 -34.04 3.70 -2.05
C TYR A 596 -35.06 4.05 -0.96
N SER A 597 -35.35 3.12 -0.05
CA SER A 597 -36.49 3.24 0.89
C SER A 597 -36.12 3.87 2.24
N GLY A 598 -34.93 3.61 2.77
CA GLY A 598 -34.59 3.87 4.18
C GLY A 598 -35.41 3.05 5.20
N ASP A 599 -36.21 2.07 4.76
CA ASP A 599 -37.13 1.32 5.62
C ASP A 599 -36.37 0.51 6.69
N TRP A 600 -36.88 0.48 7.92
CA TRP A 600 -36.24 -0.22 9.03
C TRP A 600 -36.03 -1.72 8.78
N ARG A 601 -36.93 -2.40 8.04
CA ARG A 601 -36.80 -3.82 7.68
C ARG A 601 -35.62 -4.05 6.74
N LEU A 602 -35.46 -3.19 5.74
CA LEU A 602 -34.32 -3.27 4.81
C LEU A 602 -33.02 -2.77 5.46
N THR A 603 -33.12 -1.83 6.41
CA THR A 603 -32.00 -1.42 7.26
C THR A 603 -31.50 -2.61 8.07
N GLU A 604 -32.38 -3.39 8.70
CA GLU A 604 -32.00 -4.60 9.41
C GLU A 604 -31.27 -5.58 8.49
N ILE A 605 -31.86 -5.96 7.34
CA ILE A 605 -31.20 -6.88 6.39
C ILE A 605 -29.83 -6.35 5.98
N ALA A 606 -29.72 -5.07 5.61
CA ALA A 606 -28.49 -4.48 5.10
C ALA A 606 -27.37 -4.39 6.17
N LEU A 607 -27.71 -4.08 7.43
CA LEU A 607 -26.75 -4.02 8.52
C LEU A 607 -26.40 -5.43 9.04
N ARG A 608 -27.39 -6.30 9.25
CA ARG A 608 -27.17 -7.67 9.75
C ARG A 608 -26.37 -8.53 8.77
N GLN A 609 -26.60 -8.38 7.47
CA GLN A 609 -25.71 -8.98 6.45
C GLN A 609 -24.28 -8.46 6.58
N ALA A 610 -24.07 -7.16 6.75
CA ALA A 610 -22.73 -6.60 6.94
C ALA A 610 -22.07 -7.10 8.25
N GLU A 611 -22.83 -7.33 9.32
CA GLU A 611 -22.33 -7.96 10.56
C GLU A 611 -21.84 -9.40 10.32
N LEU A 612 -22.65 -10.22 9.62
CA LEU A 612 -22.33 -11.62 9.30
C LEU A 612 -21.15 -11.78 8.34
N SER A 613 -20.83 -10.76 7.53
CA SER A 613 -19.70 -10.81 6.57
C SER A 613 -18.33 -11.00 7.25
N GLY A 614 -18.21 -10.71 8.56
CA GLY A 614 -17.02 -11.01 9.35
C GLY A 614 -16.64 -12.49 9.44
N SER A 615 -17.56 -13.39 9.05
CA SER A 615 -17.36 -14.85 9.07
C SER A 615 -16.38 -15.39 8.01
N TRP A 616 -15.98 -14.59 7.02
CA TRP A 616 -15.00 -15.02 6.01
C TRP A 616 -13.55 -14.94 6.54
N PRO A 617 -12.73 -16.00 6.35
CA PRO A 617 -11.35 -16.04 6.85
C PRO A 617 -10.37 -15.22 5.98
N PHE A 618 -10.37 -13.89 6.15
CA PHE A 618 -9.39 -12.96 5.58
C PHE A 618 -8.97 -11.80 6.50
N HIS A 619 -9.59 -11.65 7.67
CA HIS A 619 -9.37 -10.55 8.60
C HIS A 619 -8.04 -10.73 9.32
N VAL A 620 -6.98 -10.06 8.85
CA VAL A 620 -5.66 -10.11 9.49
C VAL A 620 -5.15 -8.72 9.83
N ARG A 621 -4.80 -8.56 11.11
CA ARG A 621 -4.08 -7.40 11.66
C ARG A 621 -2.63 -7.77 11.93
N GLU A 622 -1.75 -6.78 11.88
CA GLU A 622 -0.37 -6.98 12.28
C GLU A 622 -0.22 -7.06 13.81
N GLY A 623 0.47 -8.09 14.30
CA GLY A 623 0.92 -8.24 15.69
C GLY A 623 2.41 -7.98 15.89
N ASP A 624 3.21 -7.96 14.82
CA ASP A 624 4.64 -7.64 14.87
C ASP A 624 4.86 -6.13 15.03
N ALA A 625 5.18 -5.69 16.25
CA ALA A 625 5.40 -4.29 16.59
C ALA A 625 6.62 -3.64 15.90
N SER A 626 7.48 -4.42 15.24
CA SER A 626 8.59 -3.88 14.43
C SER A 626 8.16 -3.37 13.05
N ARG A 627 6.91 -3.65 12.63
CA ARG A 627 6.38 -3.29 11.32
C ARG A 627 5.80 -1.89 11.26
N THR A 628 5.80 -1.34 10.05
CA THR A 628 5.19 -0.06 9.73
C THR A 628 4.11 -0.20 8.66
N PHE A 629 3.12 0.68 8.70
CA PHE A 629 1.96 0.64 7.82
C PHE A 629 2.16 1.42 6.52
N ASP A 630 2.80 2.58 6.59
CA ASP A 630 2.98 3.55 5.51
C ASP A 630 4.28 3.34 4.70
N GLU A 631 4.40 4.04 3.57
CA GLU A 631 5.57 3.99 2.69
C GLU A 631 6.80 4.70 3.30
N ALA A 632 6.57 5.77 4.08
CA ALA A 632 7.64 6.51 4.77
C ALA A 632 8.11 5.84 6.08
N LYS A 633 7.46 4.74 6.49
CA LYS A 633 7.77 3.95 7.69
C LYS A 633 7.65 4.74 9.01
N THR A 634 6.67 5.64 9.07
CA THR A 634 6.40 6.53 10.22
C THR A 634 5.25 6.06 11.11
N VAL A 635 4.33 5.26 10.57
CA VAL A 635 3.13 4.75 11.24
C VAL A 635 3.37 3.30 11.64
N SER A 636 3.20 2.94 12.92
CA SER A 636 3.28 1.53 13.35
C SER A 636 2.19 0.68 12.68
N GLY A 637 2.56 -0.54 12.26
CA GLY A 637 1.61 -1.53 11.74
C GLY A 637 0.76 -2.17 12.84
N LEU A 638 1.17 -2.13 14.11
CA LEU A 638 0.54 -2.87 15.20
C LEU A 638 -0.97 -2.56 15.33
N GLY A 639 -1.82 -3.57 15.16
CA GLY A 639 -3.29 -3.43 15.19
C GLY A 639 -3.95 -2.90 13.90
N LYS A 640 -3.17 -2.40 12.94
CA LYS A 640 -3.66 -2.08 11.59
C LYS A 640 -3.98 -3.37 10.81
N ILE A 641 -4.82 -3.24 9.79
CA ILE A 641 -4.86 -4.20 8.67
C ILE A 641 -3.45 -4.41 8.10
N LEU A 642 -3.14 -5.58 7.54
CA LEU A 642 -1.82 -5.79 6.94
C LEU A 642 -1.56 -4.82 5.78
N SER A 643 -0.33 -4.29 5.75
CA SER A 643 0.17 -3.43 4.67
C SER A 643 1.14 -4.19 3.77
N ILE A 644 1.06 -3.98 2.45
CA ILE A 644 2.08 -4.43 1.49
C ILE A 644 3.24 -3.44 1.31
N ASN A 645 3.27 -2.31 2.04
CA ASN A 645 4.38 -1.37 1.98
C ASN A 645 5.70 -2.00 2.47
N GLN A 646 6.83 -1.43 2.07
CA GLN A 646 8.18 -1.97 2.31
C GLN A 646 8.63 -2.04 3.80
N GLY A 647 7.77 -1.65 4.75
CA GLY A 647 7.96 -1.89 6.19
C GLY A 647 6.88 -2.78 6.83
N GLY A 648 5.88 -3.20 6.06
CA GLY A 648 4.85 -4.17 6.44
C GLY A 648 5.22 -5.57 5.96
N ARG A 649 4.41 -6.16 5.08
CA ARG A 649 4.57 -7.51 4.51
C ARG A 649 4.40 -7.50 2.98
N PRO A 650 5.33 -6.93 2.21
CA PRO A 650 5.20 -6.76 0.76
C PRO A 650 4.97 -8.07 -0.02
N THR A 651 5.40 -9.22 0.49
CA THR A 651 5.33 -10.52 -0.19
C THR A 651 4.29 -11.50 0.38
N ALA A 652 3.52 -11.12 1.41
CA ALA A 652 2.49 -11.97 1.99
C ALA A 652 1.33 -12.27 1.00
N TRP A 653 0.66 -13.41 1.18
CA TRP A 653 -0.49 -13.83 0.38
C TRP A 653 -1.55 -14.44 1.31
N ILE A 654 -2.72 -13.82 1.42
CA ILE A 654 -3.68 -14.13 2.50
C ILE A 654 -4.26 -15.56 2.41
N PRO A 655 -4.79 -16.04 1.28
CA PRO A 655 -5.16 -17.46 1.14
C PRO A 655 -3.99 -18.47 1.20
N ARG A 656 -2.73 -18.02 1.27
CA ARG A 656 -1.53 -18.87 1.23
C ARG A 656 -0.45 -18.35 2.20
N LEU A 657 -0.81 -18.19 3.48
CA LEU A 657 0.00 -17.55 4.54
C LEU A 657 1.48 -17.97 4.60
N ASN A 658 1.80 -19.22 4.25
CA ASN A 658 3.14 -19.82 4.23
C ASN A 658 3.58 -20.24 2.80
N TRP A 659 3.14 -19.55 1.74
CA TRP A 659 3.52 -19.88 0.36
C TRP A 659 5.04 -19.88 0.15
N HIS A 660 5.54 -20.67 -0.80
CA HIS A 660 6.98 -20.84 -0.99
C HIS A 660 7.67 -19.62 -1.63
N GLU A 661 6.91 -18.77 -2.33
CA GLU A 661 7.41 -17.52 -2.94
C GLU A 661 7.31 -16.29 -2.00
N THR A 662 6.59 -16.41 -0.87
CA THR A 662 6.55 -15.37 0.17
C THR A 662 7.87 -15.36 0.94
N ALA A 663 8.48 -14.19 1.09
CA ALA A 663 9.75 -14.01 1.79
C ALA A 663 9.63 -14.40 3.27
N ALA A 664 10.69 -14.97 3.84
CA ALA A 664 10.67 -15.57 5.18
C ALA A 664 10.09 -14.65 6.28
N ASN A 665 10.43 -13.36 6.25
CA ASN A 665 9.96 -12.38 7.24
C ASN A 665 8.49 -11.95 7.04
N ASP A 666 7.90 -12.15 5.86
CA ASP A 666 6.52 -11.74 5.59
C ASP A 666 5.52 -12.86 5.85
N LYS A 667 5.99 -14.11 5.89
CA LYS A 667 5.18 -15.30 6.17
C LYS A 667 4.40 -15.14 7.47
N ILE A 668 3.19 -15.69 7.45
CA ILE A 668 2.32 -15.78 8.61
C ILE A 668 2.17 -17.27 8.90
N GLN A 669 2.39 -17.65 10.16
CA GLN A 669 2.32 -19.04 10.60
C GLN A 669 1.20 -19.15 11.65
N PRO A 670 0.06 -19.78 11.31
CA PRO A 670 -0.90 -20.23 12.31
C PRO A 670 -0.22 -21.14 13.34
N LEU A 671 -0.66 -21.05 14.59
CA LEU A 671 -0.11 -21.85 15.70
C LEU A 671 -0.41 -23.35 15.55
N VAL A 672 -1.53 -23.65 14.87
CA VAL A 672 -2.01 -25.00 14.53
C VAL A 672 -2.54 -25.00 13.09
N PRO A 673 -2.64 -26.16 12.42
CA PRO A 673 -3.32 -26.25 11.12
C PRO A 673 -4.78 -25.78 11.22
N LEU A 674 -5.15 -24.79 10.41
CA LEU A 674 -6.49 -24.20 10.42
C LEU A 674 -7.53 -25.11 9.73
N VAL A 675 -8.74 -25.12 10.27
CA VAL A 675 -9.86 -25.92 9.79
C VAL A 675 -10.49 -25.28 8.56
N ASN A 676 -10.77 -26.10 7.54
CA ASN A 676 -11.47 -25.70 6.32
C ASN A 676 -12.98 -25.57 6.61
N SER A 677 -13.43 -24.35 6.94
CA SER A 677 -14.84 -24.05 7.12
C SER A 677 -15.60 -23.99 5.79
N GLY A 678 -16.93 -23.88 5.86
CA GLY A 678 -17.77 -23.57 4.69
C GLY A 678 -17.57 -22.15 4.16
N TRP A 679 -16.91 -21.26 4.91
CA TRP A 679 -16.65 -19.87 4.53
C TRP A 679 -15.36 -19.77 3.73
N ARG A 680 -15.46 -19.48 2.43
CA ARG A 680 -14.31 -19.40 1.51
C ARG A 680 -14.39 -18.10 0.70
N PRO A 681 -13.49 -17.12 0.91
CA PRO A 681 -13.45 -15.90 0.13
C PRO A 681 -12.88 -16.16 -1.28
N ASP A 682 -13.21 -15.29 -2.23
CA ASP A 682 -12.82 -15.41 -3.64
C ASP A 682 -12.90 -14.04 -4.33
N VAL A 683 -11.78 -13.53 -4.88
CA VAL A 683 -11.75 -12.19 -5.52
C VAL A 683 -12.68 -12.08 -6.75
N PRO A 684 -12.73 -13.06 -7.68
CA PRO A 684 -13.71 -13.10 -8.77
C PRO A 684 -15.20 -13.02 -8.37
N HIS A 685 -15.56 -13.27 -7.11
CA HIS A 685 -16.94 -13.13 -6.62
C HIS A 685 -17.05 -12.27 -5.35
N HIS A 686 -16.09 -11.36 -5.12
CA HIS A 686 -16.01 -10.58 -3.89
C HIS A 686 -17.08 -9.47 -3.85
N PRO A 687 -18.04 -9.48 -2.90
CA PRO A 687 -19.08 -8.47 -2.82
C PRO A 687 -18.60 -7.16 -2.17
N ASP A 688 -19.40 -6.09 -2.23
CA ASP A 688 -19.25 -5.00 -1.27
C ASP A 688 -19.92 -5.41 0.04
N LEU A 689 -19.14 -5.51 1.11
CA LEU A 689 -19.58 -6.08 2.38
C LEU A 689 -20.26 -5.05 3.30
N ALA A 690 -19.86 -3.78 3.20
CA ALA A 690 -20.05 -2.80 4.27
C ALA A 690 -19.85 -1.32 3.90
N SER A 691 -19.41 -0.96 2.68
CA SER A 691 -19.00 0.42 2.42
C SER A 691 -20.19 1.40 2.44
N GLY A 692 -21.35 0.95 1.95
CA GLY A 692 -22.61 1.68 2.03
C GLY A 692 -23.17 1.76 3.45
N GLN A 693 -22.99 0.69 4.23
CA GLN A 693 -23.39 0.61 5.64
C GLN A 693 -22.59 1.61 6.47
N TYR A 694 -21.27 1.68 6.30
CA TYR A 694 -20.47 2.74 6.91
C TYR A 694 -20.89 4.13 6.43
N LEU A 695 -21.04 4.33 5.11
CA LEU A 695 -21.35 5.63 4.51
C LEU A 695 -22.59 6.29 5.12
N LEU A 696 -23.60 5.49 5.49
CA LEU A 696 -24.87 5.97 6.04
C LEU A 696 -25.02 5.81 7.57
N THR A 697 -24.23 4.97 8.25
CA THR A 697 -24.30 4.83 9.73
C THR A 697 -23.17 5.53 10.48
N GLY A 698 -21.95 5.53 9.92
CA GLY A 698 -20.73 5.94 10.62
C GLY A 698 -20.17 4.88 11.57
N ASP A 699 -20.71 3.67 11.61
CA ASP A 699 -20.27 2.60 12.51
C ASP A 699 -18.85 2.10 12.13
N TYR A 700 -17.93 2.19 13.09
CA TYR A 700 -16.53 1.82 12.91
C TYR A 700 -16.33 0.35 12.51
N TYR A 701 -17.22 -0.57 12.92
CA TYR A 701 -17.14 -1.97 12.50
C TYR A 701 -17.31 -2.13 10.97
N PHE A 702 -18.23 -1.36 10.37
CA PHE A 702 -18.45 -1.40 8.92
C PHE A 702 -17.32 -0.73 8.14
N LEU A 703 -16.68 0.31 8.69
CA LEU A 703 -15.43 0.85 8.13
C LEU A 703 -14.35 -0.23 8.10
N GLU A 704 -14.11 -0.89 9.22
CA GLU A 704 -13.10 -1.96 9.31
C GLU A 704 -13.42 -3.13 8.37
N GLN A 705 -14.69 -3.51 8.19
CA GLN A 705 -15.09 -4.51 7.21
C GLN A 705 -14.65 -4.13 5.79
N SER A 706 -14.86 -2.87 5.37
CA SER A 706 -14.32 -2.38 4.09
C SER A 706 -12.78 -2.38 4.06
N LEU A 707 -12.11 -1.99 5.14
CA LEU A 707 -10.64 -1.99 5.25
C LEU A 707 -10.03 -3.41 5.10
N PHE A 708 -10.57 -4.40 5.81
CA PHE A 708 -10.14 -5.80 5.67
C PHE A 708 -10.48 -6.36 4.28
N SER A 709 -11.64 -6.03 3.73
CA SER A 709 -12.07 -6.41 2.39
C SER A 709 -11.10 -5.89 1.30
N ALA A 710 -10.69 -4.63 1.38
CA ALA A 710 -9.71 -4.04 0.46
C ALA A 710 -8.26 -4.52 0.70
N ALA A 711 -7.89 -4.88 1.93
CA ALA A 711 -6.62 -5.55 2.21
C ALA A 711 -6.59 -6.96 1.60
N TYR A 712 -7.69 -7.72 1.71
CA TYR A 712 -7.83 -9.05 1.09
C TYR A 712 -7.70 -9.00 -0.42
N THR A 713 -8.52 -8.20 -1.12
CA THR A 713 -8.47 -8.10 -2.59
C THR A 713 -7.15 -7.53 -3.11
N THR A 714 -6.39 -6.85 -2.24
CA THR A 714 -5.01 -6.43 -2.52
C THR A 714 -4.00 -7.59 -2.33
N MET A 715 -4.17 -8.43 -1.31
CA MET A 715 -3.21 -9.48 -0.94
C MET A 715 -3.49 -10.88 -1.49
N ASP A 716 -4.63 -11.13 -2.14
CA ASP A 716 -4.90 -12.41 -2.84
C ASP A 716 -4.22 -12.48 -4.21
N ASN A 717 -2.89 -12.47 -4.16
CA ASN A 717 -2.00 -12.49 -5.31
C ASN A 717 -0.59 -12.89 -4.84
N ASN A 718 0.28 -13.30 -5.75
CA ASN A 718 1.70 -13.45 -5.44
C ASN A 718 2.36 -12.07 -5.22
N ALA A 719 3.60 -12.07 -4.74
CA ALA A 719 4.39 -10.88 -4.48
C ALA A 719 4.74 -10.10 -5.76
N ALA A 720 5.78 -10.52 -6.49
CA ALA A 720 6.40 -9.76 -7.57
C ALA A 720 6.33 -10.49 -8.91
N ALA A 721 5.75 -9.85 -9.94
CA ALA A 721 5.49 -10.48 -11.24
C ALA A 721 6.70 -10.46 -12.20
N LYS A 722 7.85 -10.94 -11.73
CA LYS A 722 9.10 -10.95 -12.51
C LYS A 722 8.96 -11.86 -13.75
N SER A 723 8.45 -13.09 -13.56
CA SER A 723 8.25 -14.09 -14.61
C SER A 723 6.78 -14.37 -14.97
N SER A 724 5.82 -14.01 -14.11
CA SER A 724 4.39 -14.32 -14.25
C SER A 724 3.54 -13.11 -14.68
N THR A 725 2.23 -13.34 -14.85
CA THR A 725 1.15 -12.32 -14.76
C THR A 725 0.28 -12.54 -13.53
N LEU A 726 0.88 -13.06 -12.46
CA LEU A 726 0.27 -13.24 -11.15
C LEU A 726 1.22 -12.60 -10.15
N GLY A 727 1.05 -11.30 -9.88
CA GLY A 727 1.79 -10.57 -8.86
C GLY A 727 1.28 -9.14 -8.69
N ARG A 728 1.82 -8.41 -7.70
CA ARG A 728 1.38 -7.04 -7.35
C ARG A 728 2.25 -5.92 -7.92
N GLY A 729 3.30 -6.24 -8.67
CA GLY A 729 4.21 -5.25 -9.28
C GLY A 729 5.66 -5.72 -9.33
N PRO A 730 6.62 -4.78 -9.51
CA PRO A 730 8.06 -5.05 -9.45
C PRO A 730 8.56 -5.59 -8.10
N THR A 731 8.04 -5.08 -6.98
CA THR A 731 8.47 -5.47 -5.62
C THR A 731 7.40 -6.23 -4.84
N GLY A 732 6.13 -6.00 -5.17
CA GLY A 732 4.97 -6.53 -4.44
C GLY A 732 4.25 -5.47 -3.58
N SER A 733 4.89 -4.31 -3.36
CA SER A 733 4.29 -3.15 -2.69
C SER A 733 3.42 -2.27 -3.58
N GLU A 734 3.36 -2.52 -4.89
CA GLU A 734 2.64 -1.65 -5.82
C GLU A 734 1.13 -1.97 -5.90
N GLY A 735 0.69 -3.10 -5.34
CA GLY A 735 -0.72 -3.44 -5.17
C GLY A 735 -1.50 -3.72 -6.45
N ALA A 736 -0.83 -4.08 -7.55
CA ALA A 736 -1.47 -4.30 -8.84
C ALA A 736 -2.49 -5.46 -8.82
N LEU A 737 -3.50 -5.33 -9.70
CA LEU A 737 -4.76 -6.10 -9.65
C LEU A 737 -4.97 -7.02 -10.87
N TYR A 738 -3.91 -7.52 -11.50
CA TYR A 738 -4.00 -8.33 -12.74
C TYR A 738 -4.04 -9.86 -12.51
N SER A 739 -4.29 -10.33 -11.29
CA SER A 739 -4.45 -11.77 -11.00
C SER A 739 -5.88 -12.28 -11.24
N GLY A 740 -5.99 -13.58 -11.55
CA GLY A 740 -7.27 -14.29 -11.63
C GLY A 740 -8.14 -13.90 -12.82
N GLU A 741 -9.44 -14.17 -12.71
CA GLU A 741 -10.42 -13.88 -13.75
C GLU A 741 -10.67 -12.37 -13.94
N THR A 742 -11.02 -11.96 -15.15
CA THR A 742 -11.22 -10.53 -15.50
C THR A 742 -12.19 -9.81 -14.56
N ARG A 743 -13.29 -10.46 -14.14
CA ARG A 743 -14.24 -9.85 -13.19
C ARG A 743 -13.64 -9.61 -11.79
N GLY A 744 -12.68 -10.43 -11.37
CA GLY A 744 -11.96 -10.26 -10.10
C GLY A 744 -11.11 -9.00 -10.08
N GLN A 745 -10.50 -8.66 -11.21
CA GLN A 745 -9.74 -7.41 -11.39
C GLN A 745 -10.65 -6.18 -11.20
N GLY A 746 -11.86 -6.22 -11.77
CA GLY A 746 -12.88 -5.19 -11.58
C GLY A 746 -13.46 -5.12 -10.15
N TRP A 747 -13.78 -6.26 -9.53
CA TRP A 747 -14.26 -6.29 -8.14
C TRP A 747 -13.19 -5.84 -7.14
N ALA A 748 -11.93 -6.22 -7.34
CA ALA A 748 -10.82 -5.75 -6.51
C ALA A 748 -10.64 -4.23 -6.61
N LEU A 749 -10.72 -3.68 -7.83
CA LEU A 749 -10.70 -2.22 -8.05
C LEU A 749 -11.87 -1.54 -7.33
N ARG A 750 -13.12 -2.00 -7.57
CA ARG A 750 -14.33 -1.49 -6.91
C ARG A 750 -14.15 -1.44 -5.39
N THR A 751 -13.75 -2.56 -4.81
CA THR A 751 -13.59 -2.69 -3.35
C THR A 751 -12.52 -1.74 -2.81
N ARG A 752 -11.41 -1.57 -3.53
CA ARG A 752 -10.36 -0.61 -3.16
C ARG A 752 -10.84 0.84 -3.26
N VAL A 753 -11.47 1.24 -4.37
CA VAL A 753 -11.88 2.65 -4.57
C VAL A 753 -13.06 3.06 -3.68
N HIS A 754 -14.03 2.16 -3.45
CA HIS A 754 -15.08 2.37 -2.46
C HIS A 754 -14.47 2.59 -1.08
N THR A 755 -13.60 1.68 -0.62
CA THR A 755 -12.96 1.75 0.70
C THR A 755 -12.12 3.01 0.88
N ALA A 756 -11.25 3.32 -0.09
CA ALA A 756 -10.44 4.54 -0.09
C ALA A 756 -11.32 5.80 -0.03
N SER A 757 -12.44 5.81 -0.77
CA SER A 757 -13.34 6.95 -0.84
C SER A 757 -14.19 7.18 0.41
N ILE A 758 -14.36 6.20 1.29
CA ILE A 758 -15.09 6.38 2.56
C ILE A 758 -14.19 6.49 3.80
N THR A 759 -12.91 6.12 3.68
CA THR A 759 -11.99 6.12 4.83
C THR A 759 -11.71 7.56 5.29
N PRO A 760 -11.77 7.88 6.60
CA PRO A 760 -11.55 9.24 7.09
C PRO A 760 -10.18 9.81 6.73
N ASP A 761 -10.11 11.12 6.51
CA ASP A 761 -8.87 11.80 6.08
C ASP A 761 -7.74 11.70 7.13
N ALA A 762 -8.08 11.50 8.40
CA ALA A 762 -7.14 11.32 9.51
C ALA A 762 -6.59 9.87 9.63
N MET A 763 -7.04 8.93 8.80
CA MET A 763 -6.57 7.54 8.84
C MET A 763 -5.57 7.26 7.70
N PRO A 764 -4.33 6.79 7.98
CA PRO A 764 -3.33 6.53 6.95
C PRO A 764 -3.76 5.44 5.94
N GLU A 765 -4.73 4.61 6.30
CA GLU A 765 -5.44 3.67 5.43
C GLU A 765 -6.04 4.36 4.17
N GLN A 766 -6.48 5.62 4.28
CA GLN A 766 -7.03 6.41 3.17
C GLN A 766 -5.95 6.64 2.10
N GLN A 767 -4.82 7.26 2.49
CA GLN A 767 -3.71 7.54 1.59
C GLN A 767 -3.06 6.27 1.04
N TYR A 768 -2.98 5.22 1.85
CA TYR A 768 -2.48 3.90 1.44
C TYR A 768 -3.29 3.31 0.28
N PHE A 769 -4.63 3.20 0.41
CA PHE A 769 -5.45 2.66 -0.68
C PHE A 769 -5.53 3.60 -1.90
N VAL A 770 -5.39 4.91 -1.72
CA VAL A 770 -5.23 5.86 -2.85
C VAL A 770 -3.92 5.59 -3.60
N SER A 771 -2.79 5.49 -2.90
CA SER A 771 -1.48 5.18 -3.49
C SER A 771 -1.51 3.87 -4.28
N LEU A 772 -2.03 2.78 -3.67
CA LEU A 772 -2.15 1.48 -4.33
C LEU A 772 -3.11 1.49 -5.53
N THR A 773 -4.14 2.34 -5.54
CA THR A 773 -5.02 2.49 -6.70
C THR A 773 -4.29 3.15 -7.86
N ASN A 774 -3.63 4.29 -7.60
CA ASN A 774 -2.90 5.03 -8.64
C ASN A 774 -1.73 4.22 -9.22
N LYS A 775 -1.02 3.44 -8.39
CA LYS A 775 0.03 2.52 -8.82
C LYS A 775 -0.52 1.37 -9.68
N ALA A 776 -1.66 0.79 -9.31
CA ALA A 776 -2.31 -0.25 -10.11
C ALA A 776 -2.78 0.28 -11.48
N LEU A 777 -3.36 1.49 -11.52
CA LEU A 777 -3.76 2.16 -12.76
C LEU A 777 -2.55 2.41 -13.69
N ALA A 778 -1.45 2.95 -13.17
CA ALA A 778 -0.23 3.16 -13.96
C ALA A 778 0.31 1.88 -14.61
N ILE A 779 0.24 0.75 -13.90
CA ILE A 779 0.66 -0.57 -14.43
C ILE A 779 -0.31 -1.06 -15.52
N TRP A 780 -1.62 -0.88 -15.34
CA TRP A 780 -2.63 -1.21 -16.36
C TRP A 780 -2.49 -0.34 -17.61
N GLU A 781 -2.26 0.96 -17.47
CA GLU A 781 -2.04 1.88 -18.60
C GLU A 781 -0.82 1.44 -19.43
N GLY A 782 0.26 1.03 -18.76
CA GLY A 782 1.41 0.42 -19.43
C GLY A 782 1.07 -0.88 -20.14
N MET A 783 0.38 -1.78 -19.44
CA MET A 783 -0.01 -3.09 -19.97
C MET A 783 -0.87 -2.94 -21.23
N TYR A 784 -1.86 -2.04 -21.23
CA TYR A 784 -2.75 -1.75 -22.35
C TYR A 784 -2.22 -0.69 -23.32
N ASN A 785 -0.98 -0.20 -23.14
CA ASN A 785 -0.34 0.81 -23.98
C ASN A 785 -1.18 2.10 -24.14
N VAL A 786 -1.85 2.51 -23.05
CA VAL A 786 -2.59 3.76 -22.95
C VAL A 786 -1.59 4.90 -22.80
N THR A 787 -1.62 5.86 -23.72
CA THR A 787 -0.61 6.93 -23.81
C THR A 787 -1.16 8.32 -23.51
N ASP A 788 -2.49 8.49 -23.47
CA ASP A 788 -3.21 9.71 -23.09
C ASP A 788 -3.34 9.85 -21.55
N THR A 789 -2.22 9.66 -20.85
CA THR A 789 -2.13 9.61 -19.38
C THR A 789 -0.84 10.26 -18.87
N PRO A 790 -0.85 10.96 -17.72
CA PRO A 790 0.35 11.47 -17.07
C PRO A 790 1.33 10.35 -16.61
N ASN A 791 0.90 9.09 -16.60
CA ASN A 791 1.76 7.95 -16.24
C ASN A 791 2.64 7.43 -17.39
N LYS A 792 2.44 7.90 -18.64
CA LYS A 792 3.15 7.40 -19.82
C LYS A 792 4.67 7.42 -19.61
N ASP A 793 5.33 6.33 -20.00
CA ASP A 793 6.79 6.10 -19.88
C ASP A 793 7.35 6.11 -18.44
N ASN A 794 6.52 6.27 -17.39
CA ASN A 794 6.99 6.17 -16.01
C ASN A 794 7.41 4.73 -15.66
N ALA A 795 8.08 4.51 -14.52
CA ALA A 795 8.63 3.20 -14.16
C ALA A 795 7.58 2.07 -14.06
N LEU A 796 6.36 2.39 -13.61
CA LEU A 796 5.27 1.42 -13.45
C LEU A 796 4.53 1.15 -14.77
N TRP A 797 4.33 2.19 -15.58
CA TRP A 797 3.85 2.08 -16.95
C TRP A 797 4.80 1.24 -17.80
N THR A 798 6.10 1.54 -17.74
CA THR A 798 7.16 0.81 -18.44
C THR A 798 7.23 -0.66 -17.98
N PHE A 799 7.03 -0.93 -16.69
CA PHE A 799 6.91 -2.30 -16.18
C PHE A 799 5.67 -3.03 -16.75
N GLY A 800 4.49 -2.41 -16.76
CA GLY A 800 3.30 -2.98 -17.37
C GLY A 800 3.50 -3.31 -18.86
N ARG A 801 4.06 -2.34 -19.61
CA ARG A 801 4.31 -2.41 -21.05
C ARG A 801 5.34 -3.48 -21.44
N ASN A 802 6.45 -3.56 -20.71
CA ASN A 802 7.60 -4.39 -21.09
C ASN A 802 7.68 -5.72 -20.32
N THR A 803 7.09 -5.83 -19.13
CA THR A 803 7.19 -7.03 -18.27
C THR A 803 5.89 -7.82 -18.16
N ILE A 804 4.72 -7.19 -18.26
CA ILE A 804 3.42 -7.88 -18.09
C ILE A 804 2.74 -8.14 -19.44
N ALA A 805 2.57 -7.12 -20.29
CA ALA A 805 1.84 -7.26 -21.56
C ALA A 805 2.32 -8.42 -22.47
N PRO A 806 3.63 -8.70 -22.65
CA PRO A 806 4.10 -9.82 -23.48
C PRO A 806 3.70 -11.22 -22.96
N LYS A 807 3.41 -11.33 -21.66
CA LYS A 807 3.00 -12.58 -20.99
C LYS A 807 1.48 -12.71 -20.88
N GLU A 808 0.76 -11.59 -20.98
CA GLU A 808 -0.70 -11.58 -20.93
C GLU A 808 -1.29 -11.76 -22.33
N PHE A 809 -0.86 -10.97 -23.30
CA PHE A 809 -1.39 -11.02 -24.68
C PHE A 809 -0.55 -11.94 -25.58
N VAL A 810 -0.33 -13.19 -25.14
CA VAL A 810 0.59 -14.16 -25.78
C VAL A 810 0.26 -14.40 -27.25
N TYR A 811 -1.01 -14.60 -27.61
CA TYR A 811 -1.44 -14.82 -29.00
C TYR A 811 -1.06 -13.63 -29.92
N ALA A 812 -1.27 -12.41 -29.44
CA ALA A 812 -0.95 -11.19 -30.15
C ALA A 812 0.52 -10.70 -29.95
N ALA A 813 1.43 -11.58 -29.50
CA ALA A 813 2.83 -11.26 -29.21
C ALA A 813 3.04 -10.03 -28.29
N GLY A 814 2.12 -9.79 -27.35
CA GLY A 814 2.14 -8.64 -26.45
C GLY A 814 1.47 -7.37 -26.99
N ALA A 815 1.02 -7.37 -28.25
CA ALA A 815 0.21 -6.28 -28.79
C ALA A 815 -1.16 -6.22 -28.11
N VAL A 816 -1.72 -5.02 -28.03
CA VAL A 816 -2.98 -4.72 -27.32
C VAL A 816 -4.15 -4.69 -28.30
N SER A 817 -5.36 -4.99 -27.83
CA SER A 817 -6.55 -4.97 -28.70
C SER A 817 -6.81 -3.56 -29.26
N PRO A 818 -6.89 -3.37 -30.59
CA PRO A 818 -7.22 -2.07 -31.18
C PRO A 818 -8.66 -1.68 -30.83
N LEU A 819 -9.53 -2.66 -30.60
CA LEU A 819 -10.93 -2.51 -30.18
C LEU A 819 -11.11 -2.31 -28.67
N GLY A 820 -10.03 -2.38 -27.88
CA GLY A 820 -10.07 -2.20 -26.42
C GLY A 820 -10.45 -3.44 -25.61
N GLN A 821 -10.49 -4.63 -26.22
CA GLN A 821 -10.76 -5.88 -25.51
C GLN A 821 -9.69 -6.14 -24.42
N TRP A 822 -10.16 -6.50 -23.21
CA TRP A 822 -9.31 -6.64 -22.02
C TRP A 822 -8.46 -7.93 -22.04
N VAL A 823 -9.03 -9.04 -22.48
CA VAL A 823 -8.34 -10.35 -22.58
C VAL A 823 -8.76 -11.07 -23.85
N HIS A 824 -7.93 -12.03 -24.29
CA HIS A 824 -8.20 -12.89 -25.45
C HIS A 824 -8.97 -14.18 -25.11
N GLY A 825 -9.18 -14.46 -23.82
CA GLY A 825 -9.86 -15.64 -23.35
C GLY A 825 -9.12 -16.34 -22.22
N ASP A 826 -9.81 -17.24 -21.54
CA ASP A 826 -9.30 -17.94 -20.37
C ASP A 826 -8.24 -18.98 -20.77
N LYS A 827 -7.09 -19.00 -20.08
CA LYS A 827 -5.91 -19.85 -20.36
C LYS A 827 -6.14 -21.38 -20.36
N PHE A 828 -7.38 -21.83 -20.16
CA PHE A 828 -7.76 -23.25 -20.00
C PHE A 828 -9.02 -23.67 -20.82
N ALA A 829 -9.62 -22.78 -21.62
CA ALA A 829 -10.95 -23.00 -22.23
C ALA A 829 -10.94 -23.72 -23.60
N THR A 830 -10.31 -24.90 -23.70
CA THR A 830 -10.30 -25.69 -24.96
C THR A 830 -11.65 -26.35 -25.32
N SER A 831 -12.63 -26.34 -24.42
CA SER A 831 -13.90 -27.07 -24.53
C SER A 831 -15.12 -26.24 -24.96
N TYR A 832 -15.02 -24.91 -25.04
CA TYR A 832 -16.18 -24.01 -25.17
C TYR A 832 -16.21 -23.20 -26.48
N VAL A 833 -15.26 -23.40 -27.38
CA VAL A 833 -15.08 -22.50 -28.54
C VAL A 833 -16.04 -22.78 -29.70
N SER A 834 -16.37 -24.05 -29.96
CA SER A 834 -17.20 -24.47 -31.10
C SER A 834 -18.71 -24.32 -30.91
N GLU A 835 -19.18 -23.87 -29.73
CA GLU A 835 -20.61 -23.58 -29.49
C GLU A 835 -20.99 -22.14 -29.87
N TYR A 836 -20.01 -21.22 -29.82
CA TYR A 836 -20.26 -19.77 -29.96
C TYR A 836 -19.56 -19.16 -31.18
N TYR A 837 -18.46 -19.76 -31.65
CA TYR A 837 -17.57 -19.16 -32.64
C TYR A 837 -17.45 -19.99 -33.92
N ASP A 838 -17.31 -19.30 -35.05
CA ASP A 838 -16.88 -19.89 -36.31
C ASP A 838 -15.37 -20.19 -36.25
N MET A 839 -15.03 -21.45 -35.96
CA MET A 839 -13.65 -21.90 -35.79
C MET A 839 -12.78 -21.79 -37.07
N SER A 840 -13.37 -21.47 -38.23
CA SER A 840 -12.60 -21.12 -39.43
C SER A 840 -12.06 -19.69 -39.42
N LYS A 841 -12.59 -18.83 -38.53
CA LYS A 841 -12.24 -17.41 -38.39
C LYS A 841 -11.74 -17.02 -36.99
N THR A 842 -12.11 -17.79 -35.96
CA THR A 842 -11.92 -17.43 -34.56
C THR A 842 -11.04 -18.47 -33.86
N ALA A 843 -9.92 -18.06 -33.27
CA ALA A 843 -9.07 -18.94 -32.47
C ALA A 843 -9.54 -19.01 -31.01
N ASN A 844 -9.93 -17.86 -30.46
CA ASN A 844 -10.32 -17.71 -29.06
C ASN A 844 -11.27 -16.52 -28.88
N GLY A 845 -11.91 -16.46 -27.72
CA GLY A 845 -12.79 -15.38 -27.33
C GLY A 845 -12.91 -15.24 -25.81
N ALA A 846 -13.41 -14.10 -25.35
CA ALA A 846 -13.57 -13.75 -23.94
C ALA A 846 -15.04 -13.81 -23.49
N SER A 847 -15.27 -13.67 -22.19
CA SER A 847 -16.60 -13.44 -21.60
C SER A 847 -16.84 -11.93 -21.41
N PRO A 848 -17.53 -11.21 -22.32
CA PRO A 848 -17.55 -9.74 -22.32
C PRO A 848 -18.21 -9.15 -21.07
N TRP A 849 -19.15 -9.86 -20.46
CA TRP A 849 -19.77 -9.48 -19.18
C TRP A 849 -18.75 -9.32 -18.03
N MET A 850 -17.63 -10.05 -18.06
CA MET A 850 -16.53 -9.82 -17.11
C MET A 850 -15.81 -8.50 -17.39
N THR A 851 -15.60 -8.17 -18.67
CA THR A 851 -15.01 -6.89 -19.08
C THR A 851 -15.93 -5.72 -18.71
N HIS A 852 -17.26 -5.88 -18.78
CA HIS A 852 -18.21 -4.87 -18.33
C HIS A 852 -18.05 -4.57 -16.83
N ILE A 853 -17.76 -5.56 -15.99
CA ILE A 853 -17.43 -5.34 -14.57
C ILE A 853 -16.15 -4.49 -14.41
N VAL A 854 -15.16 -4.62 -15.30
CA VAL A 854 -13.97 -3.75 -15.31
C VAL A 854 -14.30 -2.33 -15.78
N VAL A 855 -15.09 -2.16 -16.84
CA VAL A 855 -15.57 -0.84 -17.31
C VAL A 855 -16.36 -0.14 -16.20
N LEU A 856 -17.28 -0.87 -15.54
CA LEU A 856 -18.09 -0.40 -14.42
C LEU A 856 -17.23 0.05 -13.24
N ALA A 857 -16.20 -0.73 -12.88
CA ALA A 857 -15.29 -0.39 -11.80
C ALA A 857 -14.38 0.82 -12.14
N LEU A 858 -13.94 0.95 -13.39
CA LEU A 858 -13.14 2.10 -13.87
C LEU A 858 -13.98 3.38 -13.94
N GLY A 859 -15.21 3.30 -14.47
CA GLY A 859 -16.16 4.42 -14.45
C GLY A 859 -16.53 4.85 -13.03
N ARG A 860 -16.75 3.88 -12.13
CA ARG A 860 -16.98 4.14 -10.71
C ARG A 860 -15.76 4.74 -10.01
N ALA A 861 -14.54 4.37 -10.41
CA ALA A 861 -13.30 4.97 -9.90
C ALA A 861 -13.12 6.42 -10.39
N GLU A 862 -13.38 6.70 -11.67
CA GLU A 862 -13.37 8.07 -12.22
C GLU A 862 -14.41 8.96 -11.54
N GLU A 863 -15.64 8.45 -11.36
CA GLU A 863 -16.73 9.12 -10.63
C GLU A 863 -16.36 9.48 -9.17
N LEU A 864 -15.47 8.69 -8.55
CA LEU A 864 -14.94 8.90 -7.21
C LEU A 864 -13.70 9.80 -7.15
N GLY A 865 -13.19 10.27 -8.30
CA GLY A 865 -12.03 11.18 -8.41
C GLY A 865 -10.68 10.50 -8.64
N PHE A 866 -10.63 9.21 -8.94
CA PHE A 866 -9.38 8.54 -9.35
C PHE A 866 -9.06 8.79 -10.81
N ALA A 867 -7.78 8.74 -11.17
CA ALA A 867 -7.28 8.91 -12.55
C ALA A 867 -7.57 7.70 -13.47
N ALA A 868 -8.75 7.10 -13.36
CA ALA A 868 -9.15 5.90 -14.11
C ALA A 868 -9.60 6.21 -15.56
N GLY A 869 -9.84 7.48 -15.90
CA GLY A 869 -10.35 7.92 -17.19
C GLY A 869 -9.61 7.42 -18.44
N PRO A 870 -8.26 7.46 -18.52
CA PRO A 870 -7.54 6.91 -19.67
C PRO A 870 -7.80 5.41 -19.86
N MET A 871 -7.78 4.63 -18.77
CA MET A 871 -8.17 3.22 -18.81
C MET A 871 -9.64 3.02 -19.19
N LYS A 872 -10.55 3.83 -18.64
CA LYS A 872 -11.99 3.80 -18.97
C LYS A 872 -12.21 4.06 -20.46
N ARG A 873 -11.53 5.05 -21.05
CA ARG A 873 -11.53 5.32 -22.50
C ARG A 873 -10.99 4.13 -23.30
N PHE A 874 -9.91 3.50 -22.86
CA PHE A 874 -9.34 2.34 -23.55
C PHE A 874 -10.33 1.16 -23.62
N VAL A 875 -10.86 0.70 -22.49
CA VAL A 875 -11.70 -0.52 -22.42
C VAL A 875 -13.19 -0.24 -22.69
N GLY A 876 -13.69 0.96 -22.40
CA GLY A 876 -15.08 1.35 -22.68
C GLY A 876 -15.46 1.26 -24.15
N ARG A 877 -14.48 1.22 -25.06
CA ARG A 877 -14.65 0.90 -26.49
C ARG A 877 -15.29 -0.46 -26.75
N VAL A 878 -15.22 -1.44 -25.85
CA VAL A 878 -15.94 -2.73 -26.01
C VAL A 878 -17.46 -2.59 -25.93
N LEU A 879 -17.95 -1.52 -25.29
CA LEU A 879 -19.36 -1.16 -25.26
C LEU A 879 -19.66 -0.09 -26.31
N ALA A 880 -18.94 1.02 -26.30
CA ALA A 880 -19.27 2.20 -27.12
C ALA A 880 -18.89 2.05 -28.61
N GLY A 881 -17.77 1.38 -28.91
CA GLY A 881 -17.22 1.25 -30.26
C GLY A 881 -18.12 0.54 -31.29
N PRO A 882 -18.80 -0.57 -30.96
CA PRO A 882 -19.69 -1.25 -31.89
C PRO A 882 -20.83 -0.39 -32.44
N ALA A 883 -21.30 0.62 -31.69
CA ALA A 883 -22.34 1.54 -32.16
C ALA A 883 -21.86 2.54 -33.23
N LEU A 884 -20.56 2.55 -33.56
CA LEU A 884 -19.98 3.34 -34.64
C LEU A 884 -19.88 2.57 -35.97
N GLU A 885 -20.05 1.24 -35.95
CA GLU A 885 -19.96 0.40 -37.15
C GLU A 885 -21.36 0.04 -37.69
N THR A 886 -21.75 0.73 -38.77
CA THR A 886 -23.03 0.50 -39.48
C THR A 886 -23.19 -0.97 -39.86
N GLY A 887 -24.18 -1.64 -39.28
CA GLY A 887 -24.48 -3.06 -39.51
C GLY A 887 -24.09 -3.99 -38.35
N PHE A 888 -23.47 -3.48 -37.28
CA PHE A 888 -23.30 -4.24 -36.04
C PHE A 888 -24.63 -4.31 -35.25
N ALA A 889 -24.98 -5.52 -34.77
CA ALA A 889 -26.16 -5.75 -33.95
C ALA A 889 -25.83 -5.57 -32.46
N LEU A 890 -26.33 -4.48 -31.86
CA LEU A 890 -26.02 -4.10 -30.46
C LEU A 890 -26.47 -5.14 -29.44
N GLU A 891 -27.42 -6.02 -29.77
CA GLU A 891 -27.79 -7.19 -28.97
C GLU A 891 -26.59 -8.11 -28.63
N LEU A 892 -25.57 -8.18 -29.50
CA LEU A 892 -24.36 -8.96 -29.25
C LEU A 892 -23.53 -8.45 -28.06
N LEU A 893 -23.79 -7.23 -27.57
CA LEU A 893 -23.16 -6.74 -26.34
C LEU A 893 -23.56 -7.58 -25.12
N SER A 894 -24.75 -8.20 -25.08
CA SER A 894 -25.14 -9.06 -23.96
C SER A 894 -24.81 -10.54 -24.15
N ALA A 895 -24.02 -10.89 -25.18
CA ALA A 895 -23.56 -12.26 -25.40
C ALA A 895 -22.76 -12.78 -24.19
N TYR A 896 -22.90 -14.07 -23.87
CA TYR A 896 -22.15 -14.72 -22.80
C TYR A 896 -20.64 -14.81 -23.14
N ARG A 897 -20.33 -14.92 -24.43
CA ARG A 897 -18.99 -15.06 -25.01
C ARG A 897 -18.85 -14.17 -26.24
N GLN A 898 -17.63 -13.73 -26.58
CA GLN A 898 -17.33 -12.80 -27.68
C GLN A 898 -15.99 -13.19 -28.35
N PRO A 899 -15.90 -13.30 -29.70
CA PRO A 899 -14.64 -13.49 -30.41
C PRO A 899 -13.61 -12.38 -30.10
N SER A 900 -12.34 -12.75 -29.97
CA SER A 900 -11.26 -11.80 -29.69
C SER A 900 -9.98 -12.05 -30.50
N ILE A 901 -9.68 -13.30 -30.83
CA ILE A 901 -8.50 -13.67 -31.61
C ILE A 901 -8.91 -14.38 -32.90
N THR A 902 -8.28 -14.00 -34.01
CA THR A 902 -8.53 -14.53 -35.36
C THR A 902 -7.76 -15.82 -35.68
N GLN A 903 -8.29 -16.60 -36.61
CA GLN A 903 -7.62 -17.74 -37.28
C GLN A 903 -7.31 -17.35 -38.74
N PRO A 904 -6.19 -17.83 -39.33
CA PRO A 904 -5.10 -18.61 -38.72
C PRO A 904 -3.95 -17.74 -38.16
N ASP A 905 -4.09 -16.42 -38.19
CA ASP A 905 -3.04 -15.44 -37.92
C ASP A 905 -2.79 -15.17 -36.42
N GLY A 906 -3.75 -15.46 -35.55
CA GLY A 906 -3.61 -15.30 -34.09
C GLY A 906 -3.63 -13.85 -33.60
N GLY A 907 -3.96 -12.89 -34.47
CA GLY A 907 -4.09 -11.47 -34.13
C GLY A 907 -5.37 -11.13 -33.38
N TRP A 908 -5.47 -9.89 -32.90
CA TRP A 908 -6.75 -9.34 -32.45
C TRP A 908 -7.65 -9.00 -33.65
N TYR A 909 -8.96 -9.09 -33.47
CA TYR A 909 -9.90 -8.49 -34.42
C TYR A 909 -9.66 -6.98 -34.59
N GLN A 910 -9.78 -6.51 -35.83
CA GLN A 910 -9.51 -5.12 -36.23
C GLN A 910 -10.78 -4.26 -36.40
N SER A 911 -11.97 -4.89 -36.46
CA SER A 911 -13.28 -4.21 -36.53
C SER A 911 -14.36 -5.03 -35.83
N TRP A 912 -15.42 -4.37 -35.38
CA TRP A 912 -16.57 -5.00 -34.72
C TRP A 912 -17.42 -5.81 -35.68
N LEU A 913 -17.53 -5.43 -36.95
CA LEU A 913 -18.13 -6.28 -37.98
C LEU A 913 -17.38 -7.61 -38.15
N ALA A 914 -16.05 -7.60 -38.06
CA ALA A 914 -15.26 -8.84 -38.09
C ALA A 914 -15.46 -9.69 -36.82
N VAL A 915 -15.56 -9.07 -35.63
CA VAL A 915 -15.99 -9.76 -34.39
C VAL A 915 -17.39 -10.37 -34.57
N GLN A 916 -18.32 -9.62 -35.15
CA GLN A 916 -19.68 -10.07 -35.45
C GLN A 916 -19.68 -11.30 -36.36
N ASP A 917 -18.84 -11.35 -37.40
CA ASP A 917 -18.75 -12.49 -38.32
C ASP A 917 -17.88 -13.66 -37.84
N GLY A 918 -17.16 -13.51 -36.72
CA GLY A 918 -16.46 -14.59 -36.00
C GLY A 918 -17.39 -15.44 -35.10
N TYR A 919 -18.64 -15.03 -34.88
CA TYR A 919 -19.66 -15.83 -34.18
C TYR A 919 -20.31 -16.88 -35.09
N LEU A 920 -20.82 -17.97 -34.50
CA LEU A 920 -21.75 -18.85 -35.19
C LEU A 920 -23.10 -18.14 -35.48
N PRO A 921 -23.66 -18.24 -36.69
CA PRO A 921 -24.94 -17.62 -37.03
C PRO A 921 -26.10 -18.02 -36.11
N ALA A 922 -26.13 -19.27 -35.64
CA ALA A 922 -27.14 -19.77 -34.71
C ALA A 922 -27.07 -19.06 -33.34
N TYR A 923 -25.85 -18.84 -32.81
CA TYR A 923 -25.65 -18.18 -31.53
C TYR A 923 -25.96 -16.67 -31.59
N ARG A 924 -25.69 -16.01 -32.73
CA ARG A 924 -26.18 -14.65 -32.99
C ARG A 924 -27.71 -14.59 -32.89
N LEU A 925 -28.41 -15.49 -33.59
CA LEU A 925 -29.87 -15.57 -33.59
C LEU A 925 -30.44 -15.88 -32.20
N GLU A 926 -29.83 -16.76 -31.43
CA GLU A 926 -30.20 -17.02 -30.03
C GLU A 926 -30.10 -15.74 -29.18
N THR A 927 -28.99 -15.01 -29.29
CA THR A 927 -28.78 -13.74 -28.59
C THR A 927 -29.76 -12.65 -29.02
N PHE A 928 -30.09 -12.55 -30.32
CA PHE A 928 -31.12 -11.65 -30.82
C PHE A 928 -32.50 -11.99 -30.25
N ASN A 929 -32.87 -13.27 -30.24
CA ASN A 929 -34.14 -13.72 -29.68
C ASN A 929 -34.22 -13.47 -28.16
N ARG A 930 -33.13 -13.69 -27.41
CA ARG A 930 -33.05 -13.38 -25.97
C ARG A 930 -33.30 -11.89 -25.70
N TYR A 931 -32.76 -11.01 -26.53
CA TYR A 931 -32.99 -9.57 -26.42
C TYR A 931 -34.42 -9.19 -26.86
N GLN A 932 -34.78 -9.49 -28.10
CA GLN A 932 -36.01 -8.98 -28.73
C GLN A 932 -37.28 -9.65 -28.20
N LEU A 933 -37.24 -10.94 -27.89
CA LEU A 933 -38.42 -11.76 -27.53
C LEU A 933 -38.41 -12.23 -26.07
N GLY A 934 -37.36 -11.95 -25.30
CA GLY A 934 -37.23 -12.32 -23.89
C GLY A 934 -38.30 -11.69 -23.00
N GLY A 935 -39.32 -12.48 -22.60
CA GLY A 935 -40.39 -12.04 -21.71
C GLY A 935 -39.97 -11.91 -20.23
N TYR A 936 -38.99 -12.70 -19.80
CA TYR A 936 -38.34 -12.60 -18.48
C TYR A 936 -37.00 -11.86 -18.61
N ILE A 937 -36.70 -10.99 -17.64
CA ILE A 937 -35.46 -10.23 -17.55
C ILE A 937 -34.88 -10.46 -16.16
N ASP A 938 -33.67 -11.03 -16.10
CA ASP A 938 -32.92 -11.16 -14.85
C ASP A 938 -32.38 -9.78 -14.42
N ALA A 939 -33.08 -9.14 -13.48
CA ALA A 939 -32.68 -7.88 -12.87
C ALA A 939 -31.61 -8.06 -11.76
N GLU A 940 -31.20 -9.29 -11.43
CA GLU A 940 -30.20 -9.60 -10.42
C GLU A 940 -28.79 -9.67 -11.03
N PHE A 941 -28.58 -10.40 -12.14
CA PHE A 941 -27.28 -10.49 -12.80
C PHE A 941 -27.33 -10.73 -14.33
N GLY A 942 -28.45 -10.41 -14.99
CA GLY A 942 -28.63 -10.64 -16.41
C GLY A 942 -27.71 -9.79 -17.29
N TYR A 943 -27.11 -10.38 -18.33
CA TYR A 943 -26.14 -9.68 -19.19
C TYR A 943 -26.72 -8.41 -19.85
N ASP A 944 -28.01 -8.38 -20.17
CA ASP A 944 -28.69 -7.19 -20.69
C ASP A 944 -28.69 -6.01 -19.69
N VAL A 945 -28.92 -6.31 -18.40
CA VAL A 945 -28.98 -5.28 -17.36
C VAL A 945 -27.58 -4.85 -16.91
N MET A 946 -26.60 -5.77 -16.98
CA MET A 946 -25.19 -5.45 -16.83
C MET A 946 -24.72 -4.48 -17.92
N VAL A 947 -25.08 -4.70 -19.19
CA VAL A 947 -24.76 -3.78 -20.28
C VAL A 947 -25.41 -2.41 -20.03
N TRP A 948 -26.70 -2.35 -19.68
CA TRP A 948 -27.40 -1.09 -19.40
C TRP A 948 -26.73 -0.27 -18.28
N GLY A 949 -26.51 -0.90 -17.12
CA GLY A 949 -25.91 -0.23 -15.96
C GLY A 949 -24.41 0.09 -16.12
N THR A 950 -23.71 -0.61 -17.01
CA THR A 950 -22.31 -0.27 -17.35
C THR A 950 -22.22 0.83 -18.40
N ALA A 951 -23.13 0.84 -19.38
CA ALA A 951 -23.18 1.83 -20.45
C ALA A 951 -23.36 3.26 -19.92
N SER A 952 -23.97 3.44 -18.74
CA SER A 952 -24.12 4.75 -18.09
C SER A 952 -22.80 5.43 -17.73
N TYR A 953 -21.70 4.68 -17.63
CA TYR A 953 -20.37 5.20 -17.32
C TYR A 953 -19.53 5.56 -18.56
N VAL A 954 -20.03 5.29 -19.77
CA VAL A 954 -19.31 5.48 -21.04
C VAL A 954 -20.07 6.32 -22.06
N THR A 955 -21.12 7.05 -21.67
CA THR A 955 -21.87 7.94 -22.56
C THR A 955 -21.07 9.16 -23.04
N ASP A 956 -19.96 9.46 -22.35
CA ASP A 956 -18.92 10.41 -22.77
C ASP A 956 -18.05 9.90 -23.93
N LEU A 957 -18.08 8.59 -24.21
CA LEU A 957 -17.33 7.99 -25.32
C LEU A 957 -18.15 8.01 -26.62
N PRO A 958 -17.53 8.19 -27.79
CA PRO A 958 -18.21 8.08 -29.08
C PRO A 958 -18.96 6.74 -29.21
N GLY A 959 -20.27 6.81 -29.44
CA GLY A 959 -21.18 5.66 -29.52
C GLY A 959 -21.82 5.23 -28.19
N GLY A 960 -21.29 5.66 -27.03
CA GLY A 960 -21.76 5.21 -25.72
C GLY A 960 -23.19 5.60 -25.37
N GLU A 961 -23.62 6.83 -25.69
CA GLU A 961 -25.02 7.26 -25.53
C GLU A 961 -25.98 6.43 -26.42
N ILE A 962 -25.55 6.01 -27.62
CA ILE A 962 -26.37 5.14 -28.51
C ILE A 962 -26.61 3.79 -27.84
N VAL A 963 -25.57 3.20 -27.26
CA VAL A 963 -25.65 1.91 -26.54
C VAL A 963 -26.50 2.02 -25.28
N TRP A 964 -26.28 3.06 -24.47
CA TRP A 964 -27.10 3.27 -23.28
C TRP A 964 -28.57 3.47 -23.65
N GLN A 965 -28.89 4.29 -24.66
CA GLN A 965 -30.25 4.48 -25.16
C GLN A 965 -30.87 3.18 -25.70
N PHE A 966 -30.12 2.37 -26.44
CA PHE A 966 -30.63 1.10 -26.99
C PHE A 966 -31.15 0.17 -25.89
N TYR A 967 -30.34 -0.06 -24.85
CA TYR A 967 -30.73 -0.88 -23.71
C TYR A 967 -31.75 -0.19 -22.79
N HIS A 968 -31.58 1.11 -22.51
CA HIS A 968 -32.49 1.89 -21.66
C HIS A 968 -33.93 1.86 -22.19
N ASN A 969 -34.14 2.06 -23.50
CA ASN A 969 -35.48 2.09 -24.07
C ASN A 969 -36.20 0.73 -24.06
N ARG A 970 -35.50 -0.40 -23.87
CA ARG A 970 -36.11 -1.73 -23.63
C ARG A 970 -36.43 -2.00 -22.16
N LEU A 971 -35.64 -1.42 -21.25
CA LEU A 971 -35.57 -1.82 -19.84
C LEU A 971 -36.26 -0.82 -18.88
N LYS A 972 -36.26 0.48 -19.19
CA LYS A 972 -36.72 1.55 -18.30
C LYS A 972 -38.19 1.46 -17.85
N ASP A 973 -39.04 0.78 -18.60
CA ASP A 973 -40.48 0.69 -18.30
C ASP A 973 -40.85 -0.67 -17.64
N ARG A 974 -39.85 -1.46 -17.23
CA ARG A 974 -40.05 -2.81 -16.66
C ARG A 974 -40.19 -2.78 -15.14
N ILE A 975 -41.35 -3.23 -14.65
CA ILE A 975 -41.70 -3.32 -13.21
C ILE A 975 -40.66 -4.13 -12.39
N SER A 976 -39.93 -5.05 -13.02
CA SER A 976 -38.83 -5.80 -12.39
C SER A 976 -37.78 -4.90 -11.72
N PHE A 977 -37.52 -3.69 -12.24
CA PHE A 977 -36.54 -2.77 -11.65
C PHE A 977 -37.08 -2.01 -10.44
N ASN A 978 -38.39 -1.96 -10.21
CA ASN A 978 -38.97 -1.51 -8.94
C ASN A 978 -38.81 -2.58 -7.84
N ASN A 979 -38.62 -3.86 -8.22
CA ASN A 979 -38.29 -4.95 -7.30
C ASN A 979 -36.77 -5.12 -7.10
N ASN A 980 -35.96 -4.77 -8.10
CA ASN A 980 -34.50 -4.77 -8.00
C ASN A 980 -33.85 -3.71 -8.91
N PRO A 981 -33.58 -2.50 -8.42
CA PRO A 981 -32.94 -1.43 -9.20
C PRO A 981 -31.39 -1.50 -9.21
N LYS A 982 -30.76 -2.61 -8.77
CA LYS A 982 -29.29 -2.73 -8.65
C LYS A 982 -28.50 -2.39 -9.92
N TRP A 983 -29.10 -2.55 -11.09
CA TRP A 983 -28.51 -2.22 -12.40
C TRP A 983 -29.18 -1.01 -13.10
N ALA A 984 -30.19 -0.40 -12.49
CA ALA A 984 -30.84 0.80 -13.01
C ALA A 984 -30.00 2.04 -12.68
N ILE A 985 -28.93 2.25 -13.45
CA ILE A 985 -27.98 3.36 -13.30
C ILE A 985 -28.16 4.32 -14.49
N LEU A 986 -28.29 5.61 -14.18
CA LEU A 986 -28.43 6.69 -15.16
C LEU A 986 -27.06 7.35 -15.43
N PRO A 987 -26.77 7.79 -16.67
CA PRO A 987 -25.56 8.52 -16.96
C PRO A 987 -25.48 9.81 -16.16
N ARG A 988 -24.27 10.23 -15.78
CA ARG A 988 -24.08 11.59 -15.28
C ARG A 988 -23.98 12.54 -16.48
N ARG A 989 -24.75 13.61 -16.38
CA ARG A 989 -24.74 14.75 -17.30
C ARG A 989 -24.51 15.95 -16.41
N ASP A 990 -23.32 16.54 -16.55
CA ASP A 990 -22.89 17.72 -15.78
C ASP A 990 -23.64 19.00 -16.24
#